data_AF-A0A2G9YG07-F1
#
_entry.id   AF-A0A2G9YG07-F1
#
_cell.length_a   1.000
_cell.length_b   1.000
_cell.length_c   1.000
_cell.angle_alpha   90.00
_cell.angle_beta   90.00
_cell.angle_gamma   90.00
#
_symmetry.space_group_name_H-M   'P 1'
#
loop_
_entity.id
_entity.type
_entity.pdbx_description
1 polymer ?
#
loop_
_entity_poly.entity_id
_entity_poly.type
_entity_poly.pdbx_seq_one_letter_code
_entity_poly.pdbx_strand_id
1 'polypeptide(L)'
;MRPEKEKKYLLFVVILSISFTLNFVYIPQVKAQENIGETEEGTKELEEMRDDEKIIKEPLLPQELQKETTEFKLKEIKKESWIEQIKNLQVPSQLKIISRNQWGANENWRFVEKLDEKGNPVLDEKGNAVLIERWPREYTEVKKFIIHHTATEIRDVDRNGKIDEHDYEAIVKGIYHWQARVFAGGWGDIGYNFLIDPLGNIYEGKFGGEGVVAGHAVRDRKCNKERFGKEGVVGFNKETLGIALLGNYEENIPTQVSIASLVNLISHEAIKWRIEPAGVSLFRNENIPNIVGHGDIDCTLCPGENFHILFPIIREKAQEKYGILKKDLIVQGIKPKALLHGQSAQAVNIAPGEEKNVWIEFKNVGNTTWRNYTQDKIYLAPQEIKSKLPSLETLNSTALYQKQLSTNNQQLTTSNQQLAVAQEANVAPGETARFSLVLKAPIGKLSETKTYVLASQGKGWFPETEVNITLNAVHLDYSAQLDFQNIPSNMVTNSRALVDIIFRNTGLKTWKKEEVFLNIYGENYGVSPLKDDNWQDNFGKFGLKNEVRPNEVANITFTIKGLNPNNYKQIFELVRLPQKTEGNDANQKIPLEEKILGGKFDFTTKISSPYQAQIVSHSIPVAVLNIWRPTVTIKIKNTGSEIWDENLVLKCFDLGDKKSKFSDISWQDSFAIGKLAGRAFPDQTVIFTFKLKAPLTPGFYTNIFRLEQGDKKLYINGQKDFSLSIRVDSVDKVNKVDKVNKVNKVNKVKEKTNYVFKSFLSLESQGEEVRNLQEKLKNLGFFPKDVANTGYFGPITRQSVIKFQKAKGIDPLGYVGPQTRAALNK
;
A
#
# COMPACT_ATOMS: atom_id res chain seq x y z
N MET A 1 0.72 -26.95 1.68
CA MET A 1 0.48 -26.67 0.26
C MET A 1 1.44 -25.54 -0.13
N ARG A 2 2.69 -25.87 -0.42
CA ARG A 2 3.34 -26.29 -1.68
C ARG A 2 3.91 -25.09 -2.48
N PRO A 3 5.13 -25.22 -3.02
CA PRO A 3 6.06 -24.13 -3.37
C PRO A 3 5.87 -23.56 -4.79
N GLU A 4 4.67 -23.71 -5.37
CA GLU A 4 4.37 -23.27 -6.74
C GLU A 4 3.95 -21.79 -6.84
N LYS A 5 3.59 -21.14 -5.72
CA LYS A 5 3.21 -19.71 -5.70
C LYS A 5 4.40 -18.76 -5.87
N GLU A 6 5.61 -19.15 -5.49
CA GLU A 6 6.81 -18.30 -5.65
C GLU A 6 7.32 -18.24 -7.11
N LYS A 7 7.10 -19.29 -7.91
CA LYS A 7 7.42 -19.28 -9.34
C LYS A 7 6.48 -18.38 -10.17
N LYS A 8 5.21 -18.27 -9.77
CA LYS A 8 4.21 -17.41 -10.46
C LYS A 8 4.44 -15.92 -10.20
N TYR A 9 4.92 -15.53 -9.01
CA TYR A 9 5.29 -14.14 -8.70
C TYR A 9 6.52 -13.67 -9.48
N LEU A 10 7.49 -14.55 -9.72
CA LEU A 10 8.71 -14.23 -10.48
C LEU A 10 8.43 -13.99 -11.98
N LEU A 11 7.46 -14.72 -12.55
CA LEU A 11 7.01 -14.54 -13.94
C LEU A 11 6.21 -13.23 -14.12
N PHE A 12 5.42 -12.85 -13.11
CA PHE A 12 4.62 -11.61 -13.12
C PHE A 12 5.48 -10.34 -13.10
N VAL A 13 6.62 -10.34 -12.38
CA VAL A 13 7.56 -9.20 -12.32
C VAL A 13 8.36 -9.04 -13.62
N VAL A 14 8.66 -10.14 -14.32
CA VAL A 14 9.39 -10.09 -15.61
C VAL A 14 8.50 -9.55 -16.73
N ILE A 15 7.20 -9.87 -16.75
CA ILE A 15 6.26 -9.42 -17.80
C ILE A 15 5.95 -7.93 -17.68
N LEU A 16 5.73 -7.40 -16.46
CA LEU A 16 5.51 -5.97 -16.22
C LEU A 16 6.72 -5.10 -16.60
N SER A 17 7.94 -5.65 -16.50
CA SER A 17 9.19 -4.94 -16.83
C SER A 17 9.42 -4.79 -18.34
N ILE A 18 8.82 -5.65 -19.17
CA ILE A 18 8.96 -5.62 -20.63
C ILE A 18 7.88 -4.73 -21.28
N SER A 19 6.69 -4.61 -20.66
CA SER A 19 5.63 -3.74 -21.16
C SER A 19 5.84 -2.25 -20.86
N PHE A 20 6.68 -1.89 -19.89
CA PHE A 20 6.91 -0.48 -19.51
C PHE A 20 8.02 0.22 -20.33
N THR A 21 8.82 -0.52 -21.11
CA THR A 21 9.92 0.02 -21.93
C THR A 21 9.55 0.37 -23.38
N LEU A 22 8.33 0.05 -23.83
CA LEU A 22 7.91 0.29 -25.23
C LEU A 22 7.02 1.53 -25.45
N ASN A 23 6.71 2.31 -24.41
CA ASN A 23 5.82 3.48 -24.51
C ASN A 23 6.49 4.84 -24.21
N PHE A 24 7.77 5.01 -24.56
CA PHE A 24 8.39 6.35 -24.66
C PHE A 24 9.44 6.37 -25.78
N VAL A 25 8.99 6.36 -27.04
CA VAL A 25 9.73 7.01 -28.13
C VAL A 25 8.93 8.24 -28.52
N TYR A 26 9.38 9.38 -28.02
CA TYR A 26 8.83 10.69 -28.29
C TYR A 26 9.24 11.11 -29.71
N ILE A 27 8.31 11.10 -30.66
CA ILE A 27 8.49 11.68 -32.00
C ILE A 27 8.26 13.19 -31.87
N PRO A 28 9.21 14.08 -32.20
CA PRO A 28 8.95 15.51 -32.22
C PRO A 28 8.11 15.85 -33.46
N GLN A 29 6.89 16.36 -33.26
CA GLN A 29 6.15 17.03 -34.32
C GLN A 29 6.80 18.38 -34.65
N VAL A 30 7.58 18.41 -35.74
CA VAL A 30 7.93 19.66 -36.42
C VAL A 30 6.77 20.01 -37.36
N LYS A 31 6.07 21.10 -37.05
CA LYS A 31 5.21 21.79 -38.03
C LYS A 31 6.13 22.56 -38.98
N ALA A 32 6.21 22.14 -40.23
CA ALA A 32 6.75 22.96 -41.31
C ALA A 32 5.58 23.41 -42.21
N GLN A 33 5.46 24.72 -42.37
CA GLN A 33 4.63 25.36 -43.39
C GLN A 33 5.23 25.16 -44.78
N GLU A 34 4.34 25.14 -45.76
CA GLU A 34 4.48 25.21 -47.21
C GLU A 34 5.76 25.93 -47.72
N ASN A 35 6.48 25.34 -48.69
CA ASN A 35 6.40 25.66 -50.13
C ASN A 35 7.69 25.28 -50.93
N ILE A 36 7.45 24.59 -52.06
CA ILE A 36 8.16 24.62 -53.37
C ILE A 36 9.54 23.93 -53.51
N GLY A 37 9.66 23.06 -54.52
CA GLY A 37 10.85 22.94 -55.36
C GLY A 37 11.32 21.53 -55.71
N GLU A 38 10.86 20.98 -56.83
CA GLU A 38 11.55 19.91 -57.56
C GLU A 38 12.92 20.40 -58.04
N THR A 39 14.00 19.62 -57.82
CA THR A 39 15.05 19.42 -58.81
C THR A 39 15.83 18.14 -58.53
N GLU A 40 16.02 17.36 -59.58
CA GLU A 40 16.82 16.14 -59.68
C GLU A 40 18.32 16.42 -59.50
N GLU A 41 18.84 16.20 -58.29
CA GLU A 41 20.27 15.94 -58.07
C GLU A 41 20.43 15.25 -56.70
N GLY A 42 20.27 13.92 -56.70
CA GLY A 42 20.35 13.12 -55.47
C GLY A 42 20.20 11.61 -55.66
N THR A 43 19.97 11.13 -56.89
CA THR A 43 19.95 9.70 -57.23
C THR A 43 21.33 9.20 -57.63
N LYS A 44 22.29 9.22 -56.70
CA LYS A 44 23.57 8.48 -56.86
C LYS A 44 24.33 8.15 -55.58
N GLU A 45 23.65 8.07 -54.43
CA GLU A 45 24.29 7.67 -53.15
C GLU A 45 23.39 6.76 -52.29
N LEU A 46 22.61 5.88 -52.92
CA LEU A 46 21.75 4.89 -52.23
C LEU A 46 21.80 3.47 -52.83
N GLU A 47 22.86 3.11 -53.55
CA GLU A 47 23.05 1.73 -54.08
C GLU A 47 24.31 0.99 -53.59
N GLU A 48 25.09 1.54 -52.65
CA GLU A 48 26.24 0.83 -52.05
C GLU A 48 26.12 0.66 -50.53
N MET A 49 25.04 0.00 -50.06
CA MET A 49 25.01 -0.64 -48.72
C MET A 49 24.15 -1.92 -48.72
N ARG A 50 24.18 -2.67 -49.82
CA ARG A 50 23.61 -4.02 -49.93
C ARG A 50 24.74 -5.04 -49.91
N ASP A 51 25.16 -5.42 -48.71
CA ASP A 51 25.74 -6.73 -48.36
C ASP A 51 26.38 -6.62 -46.97
N ASP A 52 25.56 -6.78 -45.92
CA ASP A 52 25.91 -7.42 -44.63
C ASP A 52 24.77 -7.27 -43.60
N GLU A 53 23.53 -7.65 -43.97
CA GLU A 53 22.51 -7.98 -42.95
C GLU A 53 22.75 -9.42 -42.47
N LYS A 54 23.67 -9.58 -41.52
CA LYS A 54 23.64 -10.74 -40.62
C LYS A 54 22.36 -10.65 -39.79
N ILE A 55 21.35 -11.43 -40.20
CA ILE A 55 20.14 -11.76 -39.44
C ILE A 55 20.57 -12.20 -38.03
N ILE A 56 20.46 -11.30 -37.05
CA ILE A 56 20.41 -11.68 -35.64
C ILE A 56 19.02 -12.29 -35.44
N LYS A 57 18.95 -13.63 -35.47
CA LYS A 57 17.77 -14.34 -34.98
C LYS A 57 17.62 -13.97 -33.50
N GLU A 58 16.56 -13.23 -33.17
CA GLU A 58 16.09 -13.15 -31.79
C GLU A 58 15.96 -14.56 -31.23
N PRO A 59 16.33 -14.81 -29.97
CA PRO A 59 16.04 -16.09 -29.34
C PRO A 59 14.52 -16.20 -29.21
N LEU A 60 13.90 -16.97 -30.11
CA LEU A 60 12.52 -17.41 -29.98
C LEU A 60 12.35 -17.97 -28.56
N LEU A 61 11.48 -17.35 -27.77
CA LEU A 61 10.97 -17.98 -26.55
C LEU A 61 10.54 -19.41 -26.90
N PRO A 62 10.85 -20.43 -26.06
CA PRO A 62 10.38 -21.78 -26.28
C PRO A 62 8.88 -21.77 -26.60
N GLN A 63 8.43 -22.54 -27.60
CA GLN A 63 7.04 -22.50 -28.09
C GLN A 63 6.01 -22.66 -26.95
N GLU A 64 6.35 -23.38 -25.89
CA GLU A 64 5.54 -23.54 -24.68
C GLU A 64 5.36 -22.22 -23.90
N LEU A 65 6.42 -21.42 -23.73
CA LEU A 65 6.36 -20.11 -23.08
C LEU A 65 5.63 -19.07 -23.94
N GLN A 66 5.75 -19.13 -25.28
CA GLN A 66 4.97 -18.27 -26.19
C GLN A 66 3.48 -18.61 -26.15
N LYS A 67 3.14 -19.90 -26.05
CA LYS A 67 1.76 -20.37 -25.92
C LYS A 67 1.16 -19.94 -24.58
N GLU A 68 1.89 -20.07 -23.48
CA GLU A 68 1.46 -19.60 -22.15
C GLU A 68 1.30 -18.08 -22.08
N THR A 69 2.22 -17.28 -22.67
CA THR A 69 2.07 -15.82 -22.69
C THR A 69 0.93 -15.36 -23.60
N THR A 70 0.68 -16.05 -24.71
CA THR A 70 -0.43 -15.75 -25.62
C THR A 70 -1.77 -16.13 -24.99
N GLU A 71 -1.88 -17.31 -24.35
CA GLU A 71 -3.06 -17.71 -23.60
C GLU A 71 -3.35 -16.78 -22.41
N PHE A 72 -2.32 -16.30 -21.71
CA PHE A 72 -2.47 -15.33 -20.62
C PHE A 72 -2.98 -13.97 -21.12
N LYS A 73 -2.36 -13.40 -22.17
CA LYS A 73 -2.82 -12.14 -22.78
C LYS A 73 -4.23 -12.25 -23.34
N LEU A 74 -4.59 -13.37 -23.97
CA LEU A 74 -5.93 -13.62 -24.47
C LEU A 74 -6.96 -13.74 -23.33
N LYS A 75 -6.58 -14.29 -22.17
CA LYS A 75 -7.44 -14.33 -20.97
C LYS A 75 -7.68 -12.93 -20.38
N GLU A 76 -6.67 -12.07 -20.33
CA GLU A 76 -6.82 -10.69 -19.84
C GLU A 76 -7.67 -9.83 -20.79
N ILE A 77 -7.43 -9.88 -22.11
CA ILE A 77 -8.23 -9.15 -23.11
C ILE A 77 -9.70 -9.59 -23.07
N LYS A 78 -9.96 -10.90 -22.94
CA LYS A 78 -11.32 -11.42 -22.76
C LYS A 78 -11.98 -10.91 -21.47
N LYS A 79 -11.22 -10.76 -20.38
CA LYS A 79 -11.71 -10.24 -19.10
C LYS A 79 -12.04 -8.75 -19.18
N GLU A 80 -11.22 -7.93 -19.83
CA GLU A 80 -11.50 -6.50 -20.04
C GLU A 80 -12.72 -6.28 -20.93
N SER A 81 -12.81 -7.00 -22.05
CA SER A 81 -13.97 -6.95 -22.94
C SER A 81 -15.24 -7.38 -22.22
N TRP A 82 -15.16 -8.41 -21.38
CA TRP A 82 -16.28 -8.89 -20.58
C TRP A 82 -16.75 -7.87 -19.53
N ILE A 83 -15.83 -7.21 -18.80
CA ILE A 83 -16.19 -6.14 -17.86
C ILE A 83 -16.96 -5.03 -18.58
N GLU A 84 -16.52 -4.64 -19.78
CA GLU A 84 -17.18 -3.60 -20.56
C GLU A 84 -18.58 -4.02 -21.03
N GLN A 85 -18.78 -5.30 -21.36
CA GLN A 85 -20.10 -5.85 -21.65
C GLN A 85 -21.04 -5.79 -20.43
N ILE A 86 -20.53 -6.06 -19.22
CA ILE A 86 -21.31 -5.96 -17.98
C ILE A 86 -21.66 -4.50 -17.64
N LYS A 87 -20.80 -3.53 -17.92
CA LYS A 87 -21.15 -2.10 -17.77
C LYS A 87 -22.30 -1.67 -18.68
N ASN A 88 -22.39 -2.26 -19.87
CA ASN A 88 -23.44 -1.97 -20.86
C ASN A 88 -24.65 -2.92 -20.74
N LEU A 89 -24.74 -3.69 -19.66
CA LEU A 89 -25.75 -4.72 -19.46
C LEU A 89 -27.17 -4.13 -19.38
N GLN A 90 -28.07 -4.74 -20.14
CA GLN A 90 -29.51 -4.49 -20.06
C GLN A 90 -30.13 -5.42 -19.00
N VAL A 91 -30.76 -4.82 -17.99
CA VAL A 91 -31.41 -5.58 -16.90
C VAL A 91 -32.88 -5.81 -17.27
N PRO A 92 -33.39 -7.06 -17.22
CA PRO A 92 -34.79 -7.36 -17.53
C PRO A 92 -35.78 -6.51 -16.72
N SER A 93 -36.96 -6.25 -17.30
CA SER A 93 -38.02 -5.49 -16.64
C SER A 93 -38.73 -6.30 -15.56
N GLN A 94 -39.11 -7.54 -15.90
CA GLN A 94 -39.86 -8.44 -15.03
C GLN A 94 -38.92 -9.36 -14.24
N LEU A 95 -39.25 -9.59 -12.96
CA LEU A 95 -38.61 -10.62 -12.14
C LEU A 95 -39.35 -11.96 -12.33
N LYS A 96 -38.62 -13.02 -12.69
CA LYS A 96 -39.16 -14.38 -12.80
C LYS A 96 -38.36 -15.30 -11.89
N ILE A 97 -39.05 -15.96 -10.95
CA ILE A 97 -38.47 -16.91 -10.00
C ILE A 97 -39.12 -18.27 -10.26
N ILE A 98 -38.30 -19.29 -10.45
CA ILE A 98 -38.70 -20.70 -10.51
C ILE A 98 -38.89 -21.17 -9.07
N SER A 99 -40.14 -21.39 -8.69
CA SER A 99 -40.52 -21.89 -7.36
C SER A 99 -40.00 -23.30 -7.11
N ARG A 100 -39.93 -23.68 -5.83
CA ARG A 100 -39.52 -25.02 -5.40
C ARG A 100 -40.27 -26.16 -6.07
N ASN A 101 -41.59 -26.01 -6.25
CA ASN A 101 -42.39 -27.00 -6.95
C ASN A 101 -42.00 -27.09 -8.44
N GLN A 102 -41.71 -25.95 -9.08
CA GLN A 102 -41.37 -25.91 -10.50
C GLN A 102 -40.02 -26.56 -10.80
N TRP A 103 -39.00 -26.38 -9.94
CA TRP A 103 -37.72 -27.07 -10.10
C TRP A 103 -37.69 -28.46 -9.45
N GLY A 104 -38.81 -28.96 -8.92
CA GLY A 104 -38.90 -30.32 -8.39
C GLY A 104 -38.14 -30.55 -7.07
N ALA A 105 -38.19 -29.60 -6.15
CA ALA A 105 -37.66 -29.76 -4.80
C ALA A 105 -38.35 -30.93 -4.07
N ASN A 106 -37.56 -31.91 -3.60
CA ASN A 106 -38.09 -32.98 -2.75
C ASN A 106 -38.34 -32.48 -1.32
N GLU A 107 -39.57 -32.05 -1.04
CA GLU A 107 -39.94 -31.48 0.26
C GLU A 107 -39.88 -32.48 1.43
N ASN A 108 -39.89 -33.80 1.16
CA ASN A 108 -39.80 -34.82 2.20
C ASN A 108 -38.45 -34.79 2.92
N TRP A 109 -37.39 -34.29 2.28
CA TRP A 109 -36.07 -34.19 2.90
C TRP A 109 -35.98 -33.15 4.02
N ARG A 110 -36.95 -32.24 4.11
CA ARG A 110 -37.03 -31.25 5.19
C ARG A 110 -37.45 -31.85 6.52
N PHE A 111 -38.00 -33.05 6.52
CA PHE A 111 -38.62 -33.64 7.69
C PHE A 111 -37.83 -34.84 8.22
N VAL A 112 -37.87 -35.01 9.54
CA VAL A 112 -37.37 -36.18 10.27
C VAL A 112 -38.40 -36.62 11.29
N GLU A 113 -38.32 -37.88 11.73
CA GLU A 113 -39.16 -38.38 12.81
C GLU A 113 -38.83 -37.64 14.12
N LYS A 114 -39.88 -37.21 14.82
CA LYS A 114 -39.76 -36.67 16.17
C LYS A 114 -39.44 -37.80 17.11
N LEU A 115 -38.36 -37.66 17.88
CA LEU A 115 -37.97 -38.66 18.88
C LEU A 115 -38.36 -38.20 20.30
N ASP A 116 -38.76 -39.14 21.15
CA ASP A 116 -38.93 -38.93 22.59
C ASP A 116 -37.57 -38.84 23.32
N GLU A 117 -37.59 -38.58 24.63
CA GLU A 117 -36.36 -38.49 25.44
C GLU A 117 -35.52 -39.78 25.45
N LYS A 118 -36.11 -40.92 25.05
CA LYS A 118 -35.45 -42.23 24.96
C LYS A 118 -34.99 -42.55 23.54
N GLY A 119 -35.21 -41.66 22.57
CA GLY A 119 -34.83 -41.85 21.17
C GLY A 119 -35.82 -42.66 20.34
N ASN A 120 -37.05 -42.92 20.82
CA ASN A 120 -38.07 -43.64 20.05
C ASN A 120 -38.94 -42.66 19.25
N PRO A 121 -39.45 -43.04 18.06
CA PRO A 121 -40.39 -42.22 17.30
C PRO A 121 -41.66 -41.92 18.10
N VAL A 122 -42.01 -40.64 18.19
CA VAL A 122 -43.29 -40.19 18.72
C VAL A 122 -44.37 -40.53 17.70
N LEU A 123 -45.40 -41.25 18.11
CA LEU A 123 -46.50 -41.66 17.23
C LEU A 123 -47.72 -40.75 17.37
N ASP A 124 -48.43 -40.52 16.27
CA ASP A 124 -49.73 -39.83 16.25
C ASP A 124 -50.86 -40.76 16.74
N GLU A 125 -52.09 -40.23 16.84
CA GLU A 125 -53.28 -40.99 17.28
C GLU A 125 -53.62 -42.20 16.39
N LYS A 126 -53.01 -42.28 15.19
CA LYS A 126 -53.18 -43.36 14.21
C LYS A 126 -51.98 -44.31 14.19
N GLY A 127 -50.99 -44.11 15.05
CA GLY A 127 -49.79 -44.94 15.14
C GLY A 127 -48.69 -44.61 14.13
N ASN A 128 -48.78 -43.51 13.39
CA ASN A 128 -47.73 -43.09 12.45
C ASN A 128 -46.69 -42.21 13.14
N ALA A 129 -45.42 -42.28 12.73
CA ALA A 129 -44.39 -41.40 13.25
C ALA A 129 -44.70 -39.92 12.95
N VAL A 130 -44.67 -39.09 13.99
CA VAL A 130 -44.82 -37.63 13.87
C VAL A 130 -43.56 -37.07 13.22
N LEU A 131 -43.74 -36.36 12.11
CA LEU A 131 -42.64 -35.71 11.40
C LEU A 131 -42.48 -34.26 11.84
N ILE A 132 -41.24 -33.82 12.04
CA ILE A 132 -40.87 -32.43 12.34
C ILE A 132 -39.83 -31.92 11.34
N GLU A 133 -39.81 -30.61 11.12
CA GLU A 133 -38.75 -30.01 10.29
C GLU A 133 -37.40 -30.18 10.97
N ARG A 134 -36.45 -30.76 10.22
CA ARG A 134 -35.09 -30.95 10.68
C ARG A 134 -34.38 -29.63 10.95
N TRP A 135 -34.69 -28.64 10.11
CA TRP A 135 -34.29 -27.26 10.29
C TRP A 135 -35.55 -26.37 10.33
N PRO A 136 -36.04 -26.07 11.54
CA PRO A 136 -37.18 -25.19 11.72
C PRO A 136 -36.94 -23.80 11.11
N ARG A 137 -37.99 -23.23 10.54
CA ARG A 137 -37.94 -21.90 9.92
C ARG A 137 -37.78 -20.82 10.97
N GLU A 138 -36.90 -19.87 10.68
CA GLU A 138 -36.78 -18.60 11.40
C GLU A 138 -36.94 -17.46 10.41
N TYR A 139 -37.37 -16.29 10.88
CA TYR A 139 -37.62 -15.11 10.05
C TYR A 139 -36.88 -13.88 10.59
N THR A 140 -36.44 -13.02 9.67
CA THR A 140 -35.68 -11.80 9.98
C THR A 140 -35.96 -10.72 8.94
N GLU A 141 -35.86 -9.45 9.35
CA GLU A 141 -35.77 -8.34 8.41
C GLU A 141 -34.40 -8.38 7.72
N VAL A 142 -34.39 -8.39 6.39
CA VAL A 142 -33.14 -8.40 5.61
C VAL A 142 -32.51 -7.02 5.65
N LYS A 143 -31.20 -6.97 5.87
CA LYS A 143 -30.38 -5.75 5.90
C LYS A 143 -29.27 -5.76 4.85
N LYS A 144 -28.85 -6.94 4.39
CA LYS A 144 -27.70 -7.15 3.48
C LYS A 144 -27.94 -8.30 2.50
N PHE A 145 -27.31 -8.22 1.33
CA PHE A 145 -27.24 -9.30 0.34
C PHE A 145 -25.83 -9.91 0.35
N ILE A 146 -25.73 -11.22 0.54
CA ILE A 146 -24.45 -11.94 0.52
C ILE A 146 -24.43 -12.82 -0.72
N ILE A 147 -23.46 -12.56 -1.60
CA ILE A 147 -23.31 -13.23 -2.88
C ILE A 147 -22.31 -14.36 -2.77
N HIS A 148 -22.71 -15.52 -3.30
CA HIS A 148 -21.96 -16.75 -3.32
C HIS A 148 -21.76 -17.27 -4.74
N HIS A 149 -20.75 -18.10 -4.93
CA HIS A 149 -20.76 -19.13 -5.96
C HIS A 149 -21.07 -20.48 -5.32
N THR A 150 -21.44 -21.48 -6.12
CA THR A 150 -21.64 -22.85 -5.63
C THR A 150 -20.35 -23.66 -5.59
N ALA A 151 -19.27 -23.16 -6.21
CA ALA A 151 -18.01 -23.86 -6.46
C ALA A 151 -18.18 -25.19 -7.24
N THR A 152 -19.31 -25.35 -7.94
CA THR A 152 -19.58 -26.53 -8.77
C THR A 152 -18.93 -26.37 -10.13
N GLU A 153 -18.32 -27.44 -10.65
CA GLU A 153 -17.96 -27.50 -12.07
C GLU A 153 -19.22 -27.48 -12.92
N ILE A 154 -19.31 -26.53 -13.85
CA ILE A 154 -20.31 -26.53 -14.91
C ILE A 154 -19.59 -27.01 -16.17
N ARG A 155 -19.94 -28.20 -16.65
CA ARG A 155 -19.31 -28.75 -17.85
C ARG A 155 -20.04 -28.21 -19.07
N ASP A 156 -19.49 -27.19 -19.72
CA ASP A 156 -20.09 -26.51 -20.88
C ASP A 156 -20.20 -27.35 -22.18
N VAL A 157 -19.87 -28.64 -22.17
CA VAL A 157 -19.87 -29.49 -23.37
C VAL A 157 -20.28 -30.93 -23.07
N ASP A 158 -21.12 -31.50 -23.95
CA ASP A 158 -21.29 -32.95 -24.00
C ASP A 158 -20.00 -33.65 -24.48
N ARG A 159 -19.98 -34.99 -24.51
CA ARG A 159 -18.84 -35.79 -25.00
C ARG A 159 -18.48 -35.53 -26.48
N ASN A 160 -19.29 -34.76 -27.20
CA ASN A 160 -19.16 -34.46 -28.62
C ASN A 160 -18.85 -32.98 -28.91
N GLY A 161 -18.62 -32.16 -27.87
CA GLY A 161 -18.23 -30.76 -28.03
C GLY A 161 -19.39 -29.82 -28.40
N LYS A 162 -20.64 -30.23 -28.18
CA LYS A 162 -21.82 -29.36 -28.33
C LYS A 162 -22.22 -28.81 -26.96
N ILE A 163 -22.64 -27.53 -26.92
CA ILE A 163 -23.34 -26.96 -25.75
C ILE A 163 -24.65 -27.76 -25.65
N ASP A 164 -24.66 -28.76 -24.76
CA ASP A 164 -25.87 -29.45 -24.36
C ASP A 164 -26.72 -28.43 -23.59
N GLU A 165 -28.04 -28.44 -23.74
CA GLU A 165 -28.89 -27.62 -22.88
C GLU A 165 -28.77 -28.20 -21.46
N HIS A 166 -27.85 -27.65 -20.68
CA HIS A 166 -27.46 -28.19 -19.38
C HIS A 166 -28.66 -28.26 -18.43
N ASP A 167 -28.81 -29.41 -17.79
CA ASP A 167 -29.77 -29.64 -16.71
C ASP A 167 -29.31 -28.90 -15.43
N TYR A 168 -29.30 -27.56 -15.48
CA TYR A 168 -29.01 -26.70 -14.33
C TYR A 168 -29.98 -26.96 -13.18
N GLU A 169 -31.21 -27.37 -13.50
CA GLU A 169 -32.18 -27.85 -12.55
C GLU A 169 -31.68 -29.09 -11.79
N ALA A 170 -31.08 -30.07 -12.47
CA ALA A 170 -30.43 -31.21 -11.80
C ALA A 170 -29.23 -30.79 -10.95
N ILE A 171 -28.48 -29.77 -11.33
CA ILE A 171 -27.41 -29.22 -10.46
C ILE A 171 -28.02 -28.61 -9.19
N VAL A 172 -29.09 -27.82 -9.31
CA VAL A 172 -29.82 -27.27 -8.15
C VAL A 172 -30.36 -28.41 -7.27
N LYS A 173 -30.98 -29.44 -7.86
CA LYS A 173 -31.44 -30.65 -7.13
C LYS A 173 -30.29 -31.38 -6.46
N GLY A 174 -29.12 -31.47 -7.10
CA GLY A 174 -27.91 -32.09 -6.56
C GLY A 174 -27.36 -31.34 -5.36
N ILE A 175 -27.29 -30.01 -5.44
CA ILE A 175 -26.92 -29.13 -4.32
C ILE A 175 -27.92 -29.29 -3.18
N TYR A 176 -29.22 -29.25 -3.48
CA TYR A 176 -30.28 -29.47 -2.48
C TYR A 176 -30.15 -30.84 -1.80
N HIS A 177 -29.97 -31.91 -2.58
CA HIS A 177 -29.78 -33.26 -2.04
C HIS A 177 -28.55 -33.33 -1.12
N TRP A 178 -27.42 -32.79 -1.58
CA TRP A 178 -26.20 -32.79 -0.79
C TRP A 178 -26.38 -32.02 0.53
N GLN A 179 -26.94 -30.81 0.51
CA GLN A 179 -27.14 -30.02 1.74
C GLN A 179 -28.21 -30.60 2.66
N ALA A 180 -29.35 -31.03 2.10
CA ALA A 180 -30.47 -31.52 2.88
C ALA A 180 -30.20 -32.89 3.51
N ARG A 181 -29.46 -33.78 2.82
CA ARG A 181 -29.32 -35.20 3.22
C ARG A 181 -27.91 -35.64 3.57
N VAL A 182 -26.87 -35.06 2.96
CA VAL A 182 -25.50 -35.61 3.03
C VAL A 182 -24.60 -34.77 3.94
N PHE A 183 -24.52 -33.46 3.68
CA PHE A 183 -23.59 -32.57 4.33
C PHE A 183 -23.89 -32.41 5.82
N ALA A 184 -22.87 -32.60 6.67
CA ALA A 184 -22.97 -32.47 8.13
C ALA A 184 -24.13 -33.27 8.77
N GLY A 185 -24.44 -34.45 8.23
CA GLY A 185 -25.55 -35.29 8.68
C GLY A 185 -26.91 -34.90 8.07
N GLY A 186 -26.96 -33.86 7.23
CA GLY A 186 -28.10 -33.35 6.46
C GLY A 186 -28.83 -32.21 7.17
N TRP A 187 -28.85 -31.02 6.57
CA TRP A 187 -29.54 -29.85 7.15
C TRP A 187 -31.06 -29.92 7.04
N GLY A 188 -31.58 -30.79 6.18
CA GLY A 188 -32.98 -30.85 5.81
C GLY A 188 -33.37 -29.85 4.72
N ASP A 189 -32.61 -28.77 4.47
CA ASP A 189 -32.92 -27.84 3.38
C ASP A 189 -31.68 -27.25 2.69
N ILE A 190 -31.88 -26.56 1.57
CA ILE A 190 -30.83 -25.80 0.89
C ILE A 190 -30.47 -24.53 1.69
N GLY A 191 -29.18 -24.20 1.74
CA GLY A 191 -28.61 -23.15 2.57
C GLY A 191 -28.69 -21.74 2.00
N TYR A 192 -29.06 -21.58 0.72
CA TYR A 192 -29.18 -20.27 0.07
C TYR A 192 -30.66 -19.86 -0.06
N ASN A 193 -30.96 -18.57 -0.01
CA ASN A 193 -32.32 -18.07 -0.27
C ASN A 193 -32.67 -18.18 -1.76
N PHE A 194 -31.70 -17.91 -2.64
CA PHE A 194 -31.88 -18.03 -4.09
C PHE A 194 -30.63 -18.63 -4.75
N LEU A 195 -30.85 -19.30 -5.86
CA LEU A 195 -29.79 -19.76 -6.75
C LEU A 195 -30.00 -19.17 -8.15
N ILE A 196 -28.92 -18.89 -8.87
CA ILE A 196 -28.99 -18.34 -10.23
C ILE A 196 -28.09 -19.16 -11.14
N ASP A 197 -28.66 -19.70 -12.21
CA ASP A 197 -27.89 -20.46 -13.21
C ASP A 197 -27.26 -19.57 -14.29
N PRO A 198 -26.33 -20.11 -15.12
CA PRO A 198 -25.71 -19.38 -16.23
C PRO A 198 -26.69 -18.86 -17.30
N LEU A 199 -27.90 -19.40 -17.40
CA LEU A 199 -28.95 -18.90 -18.29
C LEU A 199 -29.76 -17.76 -17.66
N GLY A 200 -29.49 -17.43 -16.41
CA GLY A 200 -30.19 -16.39 -15.65
C GLY A 200 -31.50 -16.85 -15.03
N ASN A 201 -31.80 -18.15 -15.00
CA ASN A 201 -32.94 -18.62 -14.22
C ASN A 201 -32.65 -18.44 -12.74
N ILE A 202 -33.61 -17.86 -12.03
CA ILE A 202 -33.55 -17.65 -10.58
C ILE A 202 -34.40 -18.73 -9.93
N TYR A 203 -33.81 -19.55 -9.07
CA TYR A 203 -34.48 -20.63 -8.34
C TYR A 203 -34.73 -20.20 -6.90
N GLU A 204 -35.95 -20.43 -6.42
CA GLU A 204 -36.28 -20.33 -4.99
C GLU A 204 -35.50 -21.39 -4.21
N GLY A 205 -34.68 -20.94 -3.26
CA GLY A 205 -33.86 -21.80 -2.40
C GLY A 205 -34.60 -22.21 -1.13
N LYS A 206 -34.14 -21.76 0.04
CA LYS A 206 -34.64 -22.13 1.38
C LYS A 206 -36.17 -22.05 1.45
N PHE A 207 -36.83 -23.14 1.89
CA PHE A 207 -38.28 -23.15 2.09
C PHE A 207 -38.67 -22.23 3.25
N GLY A 208 -39.65 -21.37 3.01
CA GLY A 208 -40.24 -20.50 4.03
C GLY A 208 -40.70 -19.14 3.53
N GLY A 209 -40.34 -18.77 2.30
CA GLY A 209 -40.75 -17.52 1.67
C GLY A 209 -39.96 -16.31 2.18
N GLU A 210 -40.64 -15.17 2.25
CA GLU A 210 -39.99 -13.89 2.53
C GLU A 210 -39.35 -13.83 3.92
N GLY A 211 -38.11 -13.34 3.99
CA GLY A 211 -37.40 -13.13 5.26
C GLY A 211 -36.94 -14.42 5.96
N VAL A 212 -37.08 -15.59 5.33
CA VAL A 212 -36.61 -16.85 5.92
C VAL A 212 -35.08 -16.84 6.10
N VAL A 213 -34.64 -17.20 7.31
CA VAL A 213 -33.21 -17.33 7.63
C VAL A 213 -32.67 -18.59 6.96
N ALA A 214 -31.69 -18.40 6.09
CA ALA A 214 -30.98 -19.48 5.42
C ALA A 214 -29.60 -19.73 6.07
N GLY A 215 -28.77 -20.58 5.48
CA GLY A 215 -27.60 -21.22 6.10
C GLY A 215 -26.39 -21.13 5.19
N HIS A 216 -25.87 -19.92 5.02
CA HIS A 216 -24.90 -19.63 3.96
C HIS A 216 -23.65 -18.89 4.42
N ALA A 217 -23.63 -18.27 5.60
CA ALA A 217 -22.46 -17.50 6.06
C ALA A 217 -22.29 -17.50 7.58
N VAL A 218 -21.14 -18.00 8.03
CA VAL A 218 -20.71 -18.00 9.43
C VAL A 218 -19.20 -17.83 9.47
N ARG A 219 -18.73 -16.77 10.14
CA ARG A 219 -17.31 -16.57 10.38
C ARG A 219 -16.87 -17.29 11.64
N ASP A 220 -16.03 -18.30 11.49
CA ASP A 220 -15.53 -19.10 12.61
C ASP A 220 -14.56 -18.32 13.50
N ARG A 221 -14.25 -18.89 14.68
CA ARG A 221 -13.37 -18.27 15.68
C ARG A 221 -11.95 -18.03 15.16
N LYS A 222 -11.43 -18.96 14.34
CA LYS A 222 -10.06 -18.90 13.84
C LYS A 222 -9.94 -17.75 12.84
N CYS A 223 -10.85 -17.70 11.87
CA CYS A 223 -10.94 -16.63 10.89
C CYS A 223 -11.14 -15.26 11.55
N ASN A 224 -12.07 -15.16 12.49
CA ASN A 224 -12.36 -13.90 13.19
C ASN A 224 -11.12 -13.35 13.88
N LYS A 225 -10.31 -14.24 14.48
CA LYS A 225 -9.06 -13.87 15.17
C LYS A 225 -7.95 -13.51 14.19
N GLU A 226 -7.67 -14.39 13.22
CA GLU A 226 -6.50 -14.27 12.33
C GLU A 226 -6.67 -13.14 11.31
N ARG A 227 -7.87 -12.96 10.75
CA ARG A 227 -8.13 -11.96 9.69
C ARG A 227 -8.71 -10.65 10.24
N PHE A 228 -9.56 -10.72 11.26
CA PHE A 228 -10.29 -9.54 11.75
C PHE A 228 -9.89 -9.09 13.15
N GLY A 229 -8.97 -9.79 13.83
CA GLY A 229 -8.49 -9.44 15.17
C GLY A 229 -9.54 -9.51 16.28
N LYS A 230 -10.64 -10.24 16.06
CA LYS A 230 -11.79 -10.34 16.97
C LYS A 230 -11.98 -11.77 17.48
N GLU A 231 -12.44 -11.91 18.71
CA GLU A 231 -12.73 -13.21 19.33
C GLU A 231 -14.17 -13.67 19.04
N GLY A 232 -14.42 -14.98 19.13
CA GLY A 232 -15.75 -15.57 18.97
C GLY A 232 -16.16 -15.88 17.52
N VAL A 233 -17.34 -16.49 17.36
CA VAL A 233 -17.97 -16.81 16.07
C VAL A 233 -18.96 -15.70 15.72
N VAL A 234 -19.03 -15.30 14.46
CA VAL A 234 -19.99 -14.30 13.97
C VAL A 234 -20.95 -14.94 12.99
N GLY A 235 -22.24 -14.97 13.34
CA GLY A 235 -23.30 -15.45 12.47
C GLY A 235 -23.80 -14.35 11.53
N PHE A 236 -23.83 -14.66 10.24
CA PHE A 236 -24.32 -13.74 9.22
C PHE A 236 -25.66 -14.16 8.62
N ASN A 237 -26.07 -15.43 8.75
CA ASN A 237 -27.37 -15.95 8.27
C ASN A 237 -28.60 -15.08 8.60
N LYS A 238 -28.67 -14.51 9.82
CA LYS A 238 -29.76 -13.60 10.21
C LYS A 238 -29.53 -12.21 9.64
N GLU A 239 -30.62 -11.57 9.23
CA GLU A 239 -30.66 -10.24 8.59
C GLU A 239 -29.95 -10.17 7.24
N THR A 240 -29.71 -11.32 6.58
CA THR A 240 -29.12 -11.36 5.24
C THR A 240 -29.91 -12.25 4.31
N LEU A 241 -29.80 -11.96 3.02
CA LEU A 241 -30.31 -12.80 1.95
C LEU A 241 -29.12 -13.36 1.16
N GLY A 242 -28.96 -14.68 1.19
CA GLY A 242 -27.88 -15.40 0.53
C GLY A 242 -28.27 -15.81 -0.90
N ILE A 243 -27.53 -15.33 -1.90
CA ILE A 243 -27.76 -15.64 -3.31
C ILE A 243 -26.55 -16.38 -3.86
N ALA A 244 -26.72 -17.61 -4.35
CA ALA A 244 -25.64 -18.40 -4.93
C ALA A 244 -25.75 -18.51 -6.44
N LEU A 245 -24.71 -18.08 -7.15
CA LEU A 245 -24.61 -18.29 -8.59
C LEU A 245 -23.96 -19.65 -8.84
N LEU A 246 -24.54 -20.45 -9.74
CA LEU A 246 -24.01 -21.75 -10.09
C LEU A 246 -22.67 -21.58 -10.82
N GLY A 247 -21.62 -22.25 -10.32
CA GLY A 247 -20.31 -22.29 -10.94
C GLY A 247 -19.14 -22.12 -9.97
N ASN A 248 -17.93 -22.24 -10.50
CA ASN A 248 -16.68 -21.89 -9.84
C ASN A 248 -16.04 -20.68 -10.52
N TYR A 249 -16.14 -19.50 -9.90
CA TYR A 249 -15.57 -18.25 -10.43
C TYR A 249 -14.19 -17.87 -9.89
N GLU A 250 -13.49 -18.81 -9.23
CA GLU A 250 -12.02 -18.75 -9.16
C GLU A 250 -11.41 -19.05 -10.55
N GLU A 251 -12.09 -19.89 -11.32
CA GLU A 251 -11.58 -20.43 -12.60
C GLU A 251 -12.35 -19.89 -13.81
N ASN A 252 -13.66 -19.67 -13.66
CA ASN A 252 -14.54 -19.25 -14.74
C ASN A 252 -15.04 -17.82 -14.56
N ILE A 253 -15.68 -17.30 -15.61
CA ILE A 253 -16.28 -15.97 -15.65
C ILE A 253 -17.82 -16.15 -15.65
N PRO A 254 -18.57 -15.41 -14.80
CA PRO A 254 -20.03 -15.49 -14.81
C PRO A 254 -20.64 -14.94 -16.10
N THR A 255 -21.72 -15.57 -16.57
CA THR A 255 -22.40 -15.13 -17.81
C THR A 255 -23.09 -13.78 -17.61
N GLN A 256 -23.21 -12.98 -18.67
CA GLN A 256 -23.90 -11.69 -18.62
C GLN A 256 -25.35 -11.82 -18.12
N VAL A 257 -26.05 -12.87 -18.56
CA VAL A 257 -27.47 -13.09 -18.22
C VAL A 257 -27.64 -13.48 -16.76
N SER A 258 -26.71 -14.24 -16.19
CA SER A 258 -26.71 -14.54 -14.74
C SER A 258 -26.49 -13.27 -13.90
N ILE A 259 -25.57 -12.39 -14.32
CA ILE A 259 -25.35 -11.09 -13.66
C ILE A 259 -26.57 -10.17 -13.81
N ALA A 260 -27.21 -10.15 -14.99
CA ALA A 260 -28.42 -9.34 -15.20
C ALA A 260 -29.55 -9.80 -14.27
N SER A 261 -29.71 -11.11 -14.11
CA SER A 261 -30.71 -11.73 -13.25
C SER A 261 -30.42 -11.48 -11.77
N LEU A 262 -29.15 -11.54 -11.37
CA LEU A 262 -28.71 -11.14 -10.03
C LEU A 262 -29.05 -9.69 -9.73
N VAL A 263 -28.69 -8.77 -10.62
CA VAL A 263 -29.01 -7.34 -10.47
C VAL A 263 -30.51 -7.14 -10.38
N ASN A 264 -31.28 -7.82 -11.23
CA ASN A 264 -32.74 -7.72 -11.23
C ASN A 264 -33.35 -8.22 -9.91
N LEU A 265 -32.89 -9.37 -9.42
CA LEU A 265 -33.31 -9.95 -8.14
C LEU A 265 -33.00 -9.02 -6.96
N ILE A 266 -31.73 -8.58 -6.86
CA ILE A 266 -31.29 -7.70 -5.78
C ILE A 266 -32.10 -6.40 -5.80
N SER A 267 -32.36 -5.81 -6.98
CA SER A 267 -33.09 -4.55 -7.09
C SER A 267 -34.53 -4.65 -6.57
N HIS A 268 -35.22 -5.76 -6.85
CA HIS A 268 -36.59 -5.99 -6.38
C HIS A 268 -36.62 -6.30 -4.87
N GLU A 269 -35.74 -7.16 -4.39
CA GLU A 269 -35.64 -7.43 -2.95
C GLU A 269 -35.19 -6.17 -2.19
N ALA A 270 -34.32 -5.36 -2.76
CA ALA A 270 -33.91 -4.07 -2.22
C ALA A 270 -35.08 -3.09 -2.02
N ILE A 271 -36.02 -3.03 -2.96
CA ILE A 271 -37.26 -2.22 -2.81
C ILE A 271 -38.06 -2.71 -1.62
N LYS A 272 -38.28 -4.03 -1.54
CA LYS A 272 -39.07 -4.66 -0.49
C LYS A 272 -38.48 -4.44 0.90
N TRP A 273 -37.17 -4.60 1.04
CA TRP A 273 -36.46 -4.44 2.31
C TRP A 273 -35.94 -3.02 2.57
N ARG A 274 -36.22 -2.07 1.67
CA ARG A 274 -35.77 -0.67 1.74
C ARG A 274 -34.24 -0.54 1.87
N ILE A 275 -33.52 -1.41 1.16
CA ILE A 275 -32.06 -1.45 1.13
C ILE A 275 -31.58 -0.74 -0.14
N GLU A 276 -30.86 0.36 -0.04
CA GLU A 276 -30.24 0.98 -1.23
C GLU A 276 -29.06 0.09 -1.71
N PRO A 277 -29.07 -0.47 -2.93
CA PRO A 277 -28.09 -1.48 -3.36
C PRO A 277 -26.62 -1.04 -3.32
N ALA A 278 -26.34 0.21 -3.68
CA ALA A 278 -24.98 0.78 -3.62
C ALA A 278 -24.64 1.41 -2.26
N GLY A 279 -25.57 1.35 -1.30
CA GLY A 279 -25.37 1.89 0.03
C GLY A 279 -24.39 1.09 0.88
N VAL A 280 -23.92 1.75 1.95
CA VAL A 280 -23.17 1.16 3.07
C VAL A 280 -23.98 1.44 4.32
N SER A 281 -24.07 0.46 5.22
CA SER A 281 -24.74 0.64 6.51
C SER A 281 -24.10 -0.23 7.58
N LEU A 282 -24.26 0.18 8.84
CA LEU A 282 -23.73 -0.53 9.99
C LEU A 282 -24.33 -1.94 10.08
N PHE A 283 -23.47 -2.94 10.13
CA PHE A 283 -23.86 -4.34 10.28
C PHE A 283 -22.78 -5.07 11.07
N ARG A 284 -23.19 -5.74 12.16
CA ARG A 284 -22.26 -6.40 13.10
C ARG A 284 -21.11 -5.47 13.56
N ASN A 285 -21.45 -4.22 13.87
CA ASN A 285 -20.54 -3.15 14.31
C ASN A 285 -19.49 -2.72 13.28
N GLU A 286 -19.73 -2.96 12.00
CA GLU A 286 -18.87 -2.54 10.89
C GLU A 286 -19.72 -1.88 9.80
N ASN A 287 -19.22 -0.82 9.18
CA ASN A 287 -19.85 -0.23 8.01
C ASN A 287 -19.45 -1.04 6.78
N ILE A 288 -20.34 -1.91 6.31
CA ILE A 288 -20.11 -2.75 5.12
C ILE A 288 -21.10 -2.40 4.01
N PRO A 289 -20.73 -2.60 2.72
CA PRO A 289 -21.67 -2.44 1.61
C PRO A 289 -22.94 -3.28 1.78
N ASN A 290 -24.04 -2.85 1.17
CA ASN A 290 -25.31 -3.57 1.23
C ASN A 290 -25.32 -4.84 0.36
N ILE A 291 -24.45 -4.91 -0.66
CA ILE A 291 -24.15 -6.11 -1.44
C ILE A 291 -22.68 -6.47 -1.19
N VAL A 292 -22.42 -7.66 -0.66
CA VAL A 292 -21.07 -8.15 -0.35
C VAL A 292 -20.89 -9.57 -0.85
N GLY A 293 -19.63 -9.96 -1.10
CA GLY A 293 -19.28 -11.36 -1.30
C GLY A 293 -19.12 -12.08 0.02
N HIS A 294 -19.30 -13.39 0.04
CA HIS A 294 -19.05 -14.19 1.24
C HIS A 294 -17.62 -13.98 1.78
N GLY A 295 -16.64 -13.90 0.90
CA GLY A 295 -15.23 -13.65 1.23
C GLY A 295 -14.93 -12.26 1.79
N ASP A 296 -15.86 -11.30 1.71
CA ASP A 296 -15.72 -9.99 2.35
C ASP A 296 -15.92 -10.07 3.87
N ILE A 297 -16.77 -11.02 4.31
CA ILE A 297 -17.22 -11.14 5.71
C ILE A 297 -16.69 -12.41 6.40
N ASP A 298 -16.16 -13.36 5.64
CA ASP A 298 -15.63 -14.65 6.11
C ASP A 298 -14.35 -15.08 5.36
N CYS A 299 -13.61 -16.07 5.87
CA CYS A 299 -12.37 -16.59 5.30
C CYS A 299 -12.65 -17.68 4.25
N THR A 300 -13.25 -17.26 3.15
CA THR A 300 -13.55 -18.10 1.99
C THR A 300 -13.14 -17.38 0.70
N LEU A 301 -12.89 -18.15 -0.37
CA LEU A 301 -12.66 -17.62 -1.72
C LEU A 301 -13.97 -17.24 -2.43
N CYS A 302 -15.11 -17.72 -1.93
CA CYS A 302 -16.44 -17.44 -2.47
C CYS A 302 -16.74 -15.92 -2.45
N PRO A 303 -17.33 -15.30 -3.50
CA PRO A 303 -17.87 -15.90 -4.72
C PRO A 303 -16.86 -16.11 -5.86
N GLY A 304 -15.57 -15.94 -5.61
CA GLY A 304 -14.49 -16.11 -6.57
C GLY A 304 -13.91 -14.78 -7.06
N GLU A 305 -12.61 -14.72 -7.33
CA GLU A 305 -11.89 -13.50 -7.74
C GLU A 305 -12.45 -12.89 -9.03
N ASN A 306 -12.84 -13.71 -10.01
CA ASN A 306 -13.42 -13.21 -11.27
C ASN A 306 -14.82 -12.62 -11.07
N PHE A 307 -15.55 -13.05 -10.05
CA PHE A 307 -16.82 -12.44 -9.66
C PHE A 307 -16.58 -11.18 -8.83
N HIS A 308 -15.64 -11.23 -7.88
CA HIS A 308 -15.44 -10.18 -6.88
C HIS A 308 -15.16 -8.80 -7.51
N ILE A 309 -14.40 -8.77 -8.61
CA ILE A 309 -14.12 -7.55 -9.37
C ILE A 309 -15.38 -6.83 -9.90
N LEU A 310 -16.51 -7.53 -10.01
CA LEU A 310 -17.77 -6.95 -10.50
C LEU A 310 -18.58 -6.20 -9.43
N PHE A 311 -18.26 -6.34 -8.15
CA PHE A 311 -19.09 -5.75 -7.08
C PHE A 311 -19.37 -4.24 -7.24
N PRO A 312 -18.42 -3.39 -7.65
CA PRO A 312 -18.72 -1.98 -7.92
C PRO A 312 -19.80 -1.80 -9.00
N ILE A 313 -19.70 -2.54 -10.10
CA ILE A 313 -20.64 -2.46 -11.24
C ILE A 313 -22.01 -3.04 -10.86
N ILE A 314 -22.05 -4.16 -10.14
CA ILE A 314 -23.30 -4.78 -9.66
C ILE A 314 -24.04 -3.83 -8.73
N ARG A 315 -23.34 -3.18 -7.79
CA ARG A 315 -23.92 -2.19 -6.88
C ARG A 315 -24.51 -1.00 -7.65
N GLU A 316 -23.77 -0.47 -8.61
CA GLU A 316 -24.23 0.63 -9.47
C GLU A 316 -25.47 0.24 -10.28
N LYS A 317 -25.42 -0.88 -11.02
CA LYS A 317 -26.55 -1.36 -11.84
C LYS A 317 -27.79 -1.68 -11.01
N ALA A 318 -27.61 -2.31 -9.85
CA ALA A 318 -28.72 -2.57 -8.94
C ALA A 318 -29.30 -1.27 -8.39
N GLN A 319 -28.46 -0.27 -8.10
CA GLN A 319 -28.91 1.04 -7.64
C GLN A 319 -29.68 1.81 -8.71
N GLU A 320 -29.23 1.78 -9.97
CA GLU A 320 -29.93 2.36 -11.12
C GLU A 320 -31.33 1.76 -11.26
N LYS A 321 -31.41 0.43 -11.30
CA LYS A 321 -32.68 -0.31 -11.44
C LYS A 321 -33.59 -0.09 -10.24
N TYR A 322 -33.08 -0.14 -9.01
CA TYR A 322 -33.82 0.22 -7.80
C TYR A 322 -34.39 1.64 -7.92
N GLY A 323 -33.61 2.60 -8.44
CA GLY A 323 -34.08 3.96 -8.67
C GLY A 323 -35.25 4.04 -9.67
N ILE A 324 -35.23 3.23 -10.73
CA ILE A 324 -36.32 3.13 -11.71
C ILE A 324 -37.57 2.52 -11.04
N LEU A 325 -37.43 1.35 -10.41
CA LEU A 325 -38.53 0.67 -9.71
C LEU A 325 -39.15 1.56 -8.62
N LYS A 326 -38.33 2.36 -7.93
CA LYS A 326 -38.78 3.32 -6.91
C LYS A 326 -39.45 4.56 -7.52
N LYS A 327 -39.03 5.03 -8.70
CA LYS A 327 -39.71 6.15 -9.39
C LYS A 327 -41.12 5.76 -9.84
N ASP A 328 -41.30 4.52 -10.27
CA ASP A 328 -42.64 3.98 -10.55
C ASP A 328 -43.53 3.95 -9.29
N LEU A 329 -42.92 3.97 -8.09
CA LEU A 329 -43.59 4.10 -6.79
C LEU A 329 -43.71 5.54 -6.27
N ILE A 330 -42.91 6.50 -6.77
CA ILE A 330 -42.80 7.89 -6.27
C ILE A 330 -43.14 8.86 -7.41
N VAL A 331 -44.44 9.07 -7.63
CA VAL A 331 -44.98 10.18 -8.46
C VAL A 331 -45.21 11.44 -7.60
N GLN A 332 -44.46 11.64 -6.51
CA GLN A 332 -44.56 12.84 -5.65
C GLN A 332 -43.21 13.54 -5.47
N GLY A 333 -43.21 14.85 -5.73
CA GLY A 333 -42.04 15.70 -5.94
C GLY A 333 -40.89 15.57 -4.94
N ILE A 334 -39.67 15.64 -5.48
CA ILE A 334 -38.40 15.65 -4.76
C ILE A 334 -38.27 16.98 -4.01
N LYS A 335 -38.23 16.96 -2.66
CA LYS A 335 -37.95 18.12 -1.82
C LYS A 335 -36.65 17.90 -1.05
N PRO A 336 -35.46 18.08 -1.67
CA PRO A 336 -34.21 18.04 -0.94
C PRO A 336 -34.13 19.27 -0.04
N LYS A 337 -34.17 19.06 1.28
CA LYS A 337 -34.11 20.14 2.27
C LYS A 337 -33.12 19.74 3.36
N ALA A 338 -32.29 20.70 3.75
CA ALA A 338 -31.30 20.55 4.80
C ALA A 338 -31.54 21.61 5.87
N LEU A 339 -31.18 21.29 7.11
CA LEU A 339 -31.20 22.23 8.22
C LEU A 339 -29.86 22.15 8.94
N LEU A 340 -29.21 23.28 9.22
CA LEU A 340 -28.01 23.30 10.05
C LEU A 340 -28.32 22.65 11.40
N HIS A 341 -27.60 21.58 11.73
CA HIS A 341 -27.79 20.82 12.97
C HIS A 341 -26.77 21.22 14.04
N GLY A 342 -25.52 21.46 13.64
CA GLY A 342 -24.45 21.84 14.56
C GLY A 342 -23.18 22.24 13.84
N GLN A 343 -22.26 22.88 14.56
CA GLN A 343 -20.90 23.13 14.10
C GLN A 343 -19.92 23.22 15.27
N SER A 344 -18.65 22.88 15.02
CA SER A 344 -17.62 22.89 16.06
C SER A 344 -17.17 24.27 16.50
N ALA A 345 -17.21 25.26 15.59
CA ALA A 345 -16.76 26.62 15.84
C ALA A 345 -17.37 27.59 14.83
N GLN A 346 -17.71 28.80 15.28
CA GLN A 346 -18.12 29.92 14.41
C GLN A 346 -16.94 30.85 14.09
N ALA A 347 -15.94 30.88 14.96
CA ALA A 347 -14.70 31.60 14.79
C ALA A 347 -13.51 30.73 15.20
N VAL A 348 -12.41 30.81 14.45
CA VAL A 348 -11.19 30.01 14.68
C VAL A 348 -9.97 30.93 14.66
N ASN A 349 -9.18 30.89 15.73
CA ASN A 349 -7.88 31.55 15.78
C ASN A 349 -6.82 30.60 15.19
N ILE A 350 -6.08 31.06 14.18
CA ILE A 350 -5.11 30.25 13.44
C ILE A 350 -3.81 31.03 13.27
N ALA A 351 -2.68 30.47 13.68
CA ALA A 351 -1.37 31.08 13.43
C ALA A 351 -0.91 30.87 11.97
N PRO A 352 -0.04 31.74 11.40
CA PRO A 352 0.56 31.51 10.10
C PRO A 352 1.23 30.13 9.99
N GLY A 353 0.88 29.38 8.96
CA GLY A 353 1.37 28.01 8.73
C GLY A 353 0.65 26.91 9.54
N GLU A 354 -0.28 27.25 10.44
CA GLU A 354 -1.12 26.30 11.16
C GLU A 354 -2.35 25.90 10.34
N GLU A 355 -2.79 24.64 10.49
CA GLU A 355 -4.06 24.12 9.97
C GLU A 355 -4.99 23.73 11.14
N LYS A 356 -6.28 24.07 11.04
CA LYS A 356 -7.30 23.72 12.05
C LYS A 356 -8.46 22.95 11.42
N ASN A 357 -8.84 21.84 12.05
CA ASN A 357 -10.01 21.06 11.63
C ASN A 357 -11.28 21.59 12.32
N VAL A 358 -12.33 21.79 11.54
CA VAL A 358 -13.69 22.09 12.03
C VAL A 358 -14.69 21.15 11.41
N TRP A 359 -15.79 20.89 12.12
CA TRP A 359 -16.91 20.12 11.58
C TRP A 359 -18.19 20.95 11.53
N ILE A 360 -19.01 20.67 10.53
CA ILE A 360 -20.37 21.22 10.37
C ILE A 360 -21.31 20.05 10.13
N GLU A 361 -22.50 20.10 10.71
CA GLU A 361 -23.53 19.08 10.60
C GLU A 361 -24.81 19.65 10.01
N PHE A 362 -25.40 18.93 9.06
CA PHE A 362 -26.70 19.24 8.50
C PHE A 362 -27.66 18.06 8.67
N LYS A 363 -28.86 18.33 9.16
CA LYS A 363 -29.96 17.37 9.21
C LYS A 363 -30.70 17.35 7.89
N ASN A 364 -30.93 16.17 7.32
CA ASN A 364 -31.81 16.00 6.19
C ASN A 364 -33.27 16.13 6.65
N VAL A 365 -33.91 17.23 6.28
CA VAL A 365 -35.32 17.50 6.58
C VAL A 365 -36.20 17.42 5.32
N GLY A 366 -35.62 16.95 4.22
CA GLY A 366 -36.32 16.65 2.98
C GLY A 366 -37.02 15.30 3.00
N ASN A 367 -37.61 14.92 1.86
CA ASN A 367 -38.25 13.61 1.66
C ASN A 367 -37.37 12.63 0.85
N THR A 368 -36.11 13.01 0.56
CA THR A 368 -35.16 12.20 -0.21
C THR A 368 -33.87 11.96 0.55
N THR A 369 -33.39 10.71 0.57
CA THR A 369 -32.07 10.34 1.10
C THR A 369 -30.95 11.01 0.32
N TRP A 370 -30.00 11.63 1.03
CA TRP A 370 -28.75 12.14 0.45
C TRP A 370 -27.81 10.97 0.20
N ARG A 371 -27.22 10.89 -0.99
CA ARG A 371 -26.36 9.78 -1.42
C ARG A 371 -24.93 10.27 -1.63
N ASN A 372 -23.96 9.61 -1.01
CA ASN A 372 -22.58 10.08 -0.99
C ASN A 372 -21.59 9.18 -1.77
N TYR A 373 -22.10 8.27 -2.59
CA TYR A 373 -21.30 7.26 -3.32
C TYR A 373 -21.56 7.22 -4.83
N THR A 374 -22.51 7.99 -5.36
CA THR A 374 -22.77 8.09 -6.81
C THR A 374 -22.34 9.47 -7.34
N GLN A 375 -22.72 9.82 -8.58
CA GLN A 375 -22.58 11.19 -9.12
C GLN A 375 -23.38 12.25 -8.35
N ASP A 376 -24.16 11.87 -7.33
CA ASP A 376 -25.04 12.73 -6.54
C ASP A 376 -24.44 13.18 -5.20
N LYS A 377 -23.11 13.13 -5.03
CA LYS A 377 -22.46 13.36 -3.72
C LYS A 377 -22.90 14.68 -3.10
N ILE A 378 -23.20 14.64 -1.81
CA ILE A 378 -23.44 15.83 -1.02
C ILE A 378 -22.12 16.32 -0.42
N TYR A 379 -21.83 17.59 -0.63
CA TYR A 379 -20.64 18.23 -0.12
C TYR A 379 -20.95 19.65 0.34
N LEU A 380 -20.09 20.13 1.22
CA LEU A 380 -20.04 21.50 1.67
C LEU A 380 -19.02 22.25 0.80
N ALA A 381 -19.45 23.35 0.19
CA ALA A 381 -18.65 24.15 -0.74
C ALA A 381 -18.64 25.62 -0.38
N PRO A 382 -17.60 26.38 -0.77
CA PRO A 382 -17.62 27.84 -0.71
C PRO A 382 -18.84 28.44 -1.46
N GLN A 383 -19.38 29.56 -0.95
CA GLN A 383 -20.60 30.19 -1.47
C GLN A 383 -20.55 30.53 -2.98
N GLU A 384 -19.35 30.71 -3.55
CA GLU A 384 -19.15 30.99 -4.98
C GLU A 384 -19.74 29.90 -5.88
N ILE A 385 -20.01 28.69 -5.35
CA ILE A 385 -20.67 27.64 -6.13
C ILE A 385 -22.09 28.00 -6.57
N LYS A 386 -22.76 28.93 -5.87
CA LYS A 386 -24.12 29.38 -6.20
C LYS A 386 -24.21 30.10 -7.55
N SER A 387 -23.11 30.65 -8.05
CA SER A 387 -23.06 31.24 -9.40
C SER A 387 -22.87 30.18 -10.49
N LYS A 388 -22.40 28.98 -10.12
CA LYS A 388 -22.12 27.87 -11.04
C LYS A 388 -23.25 26.84 -11.09
N LEU A 389 -24.01 26.70 -10.01
CA LEU A 389 -25.06 25.69 -9.86
C LEU A 389 -26.42 26.34 -9.50
N PRO A 390 -27.55 25.79 -9.97
CA PRO A 390 -28.88 26.29 -9.60
C PRO A 390 -29.24 25.94 -8.15
N SER A 391 -30.23 26.63 -7.58
CA SER A 391 -30.87 26.20 -6.31
C SER A 391 -31.65 24.91 -6.55
N LEU A 392 -31.58 23.96 -5.60
CA LEU A 392 -32.39 22.74 -5.67
C LEU A 392 -33.89 23.00 -5.48
N GLU A 393 -34.30 24.18 -5.01
CA GLU A 393 -35.71 24.56 -4.85
C GLU A 393 -36.43 24.76 -6.19
N THR A 394 -35.71 25.23 -7.22
CA THR A 394 -36.28 25.55 -8.53
C THR A 394 -36.42 24.32 -9.45
N LEU A 395 -35.94 23.15 -9.02
CA LEU A 395 -35.98 21.89 -9.78
C LEU A 395 -37.34 21.16 -9.74
N ASN A 396 -38.37 21.76 -9.14
CA ASN A 396 -39.72 21.17 -8.99
C ASN A 396 -40.58 21.15 -10.27
N SER A 397 -40.05 21.53 -11.44
CA SER A 397 -40.74 21.32 -12.71
C SER A 397 -40.04 20.24 -13.54
N THR A 398 -40.76 19.14 -13.77
CA THR A 398 -40.28 17.90 -14.40
C THR A 398 -39.65 18.11 -15.79
N ALA A 399 -39.93 19.24 -16.46
CA ALA A 399 -39.41 19.59 -17.78
C ALA A 399 -37.99 20.19 -17.77
N LEU A 400 -37.56 20.85 -16.68
CA LEU A 400 -36.20 21.42 -16.56
C LEU A 400 -35.18 20.38 -16.10
N TYR A 401 -35.62 19.45 -15.24
CA TYR A 401 -34.79 18.36 -14.69
C TYR A 401 -34.17 17.47 -15.78
N GLN A 402 -34.90 17.17 -16.86
CA GLN A 402 -34.39 16.35 -17.96
C GLN A 402 -33.50 17.11 -18.97
N LYS A 403 -33.71 18.42 -19.15
CA LYS A 403 -32.95 19.23 -20.11
C LYS A 403 -31.60 19.71 -19.58
N GLN A 404 -31.42 19.80 -18.26
CA GLN A 404 -30.17 20.26 -17.62
C GLN A 404 -29.17 19.14 -17.31
N LEU A 405 -29.62 17.88 -17.16
CA LEU A 405 -28.71 16.74 -16.98
C LEU A 405 -27.87 16.44 -18.23
N SER A 406 -28.31 16.85 -19.42
CA SER A 406 -27.58 16.62 -20.68
C SER A 406 -26.53 17.68 -21.02
N THR A 407 -26.49 18.81 -20.31
CA THR A 407 -25.64 19.96 -20.70
C THR A 407 -24.48 20.26 -19.75
N ASN A 408 -24.49 19.81 -18.49
CA ASN A 408 -23.51 20.24 -17.48
C ASN A 408 -22.61 19.12 -16.91
N ASN A 409 -22.41 18.02 -17.65
CA ASN A 409 -21.45 16.96 -17.27
C ASN A 409 -19.96 17.34 -17.53
N GLN A 410 -19.63 18.63 -17.53
CA GLN A 410 -18.24 19.07 -17.44
C GLN A 410 -17.82 19.15 -15.97
N GLN A 411 -16.97 18.20 -15.60
CA GLN A 411 -16.00 18.25 -14.50
C GLN A 411 -15.96 19.56 -13.71
N LEU A 412 -16.63 19.59 -12.54
CA LEU A 412 -16.19 20.42 -11.42
C LEU A 412 -14.94 19.79 -10.77
N THR A 413 -13.89 19.64 -11.57
CA THR A 413 -12.52 19.42 -11.08
C THR A 413 -11.76 20.73 -11.29
N THR A 414 -12.12 21.76 -10.54
CA THR A 414 -11.28 22.95 -10.45
C THR A 414 -10.49 22.85 -9.16
N SER A 415 -9.23 22.49 -9.34
CA SER A 415 -8.12 22.67 -8.42
C SER A 415 -8.31 23.93 -7.56
N ASN A 416 -8.09 23.78 -6.25
CA ASN A 416 -8.06 24.82 -5.21
C ASN A 416 -9.36 25.19 -4.48
N GLN A 417 -10.53 24.59 -4.76
CA GLN A 417 -11.70 24.77 -3.88
C GLN A 417 -11.83 23.62 -2.88
N GLN A 418 -11.76 23.94 -1.59
CA GLN A 418 -11.87 22.97 -0.50
C GLN A 418 -13.32 22.45 -0.40
N LEU A 419 -13.59 21.31 -1.02
CA LEU A 419 -14.87 20.61 -0.91
C LEU A 419 -14.79 19.61 0.24
N ALA A 420 -15.67 19.73 1.23
CA ALA A 420 -15.83 18.73 2.29
C ALA A 420 -17.00 17.81 1.94
N VAL A 421 -16.73 16.53 1.76
CA VAL A 421 -17.74 15.51 1.48
C VAL A 421 -18.38 15.06 2.80
N ALA A 422 -19.66 14.68 2.77
CA ALA A 422 -20.31 14.09 3.96
C ALA A 422 -19.51 12.88 4.45
N GLN A 423 -19.47 12.63 5.75
CA GLN A 423 -18.82 11.44 6.32
C GLN A 423 -19.69 10.19 6.17
N GLU A 424 -21.01 10.39 6.18
CA GLU A 424 -22.01 9.35 6.05
C GLU A 424 -22.17 8.95 4.59
N ALA A 425 -22.28 7.65 4.33
CA ALA A 425 -22.51 7.12 2.99
C ALA A 425 -23.92 7.48 2.46
N ASN A 426 -24.89 7.54 3.38
CA ASN A 426 -26.28 7.93 3.14
C ASN A 426 -26.77 8.78 4.31
N VAL A 427 -27.68 9.72 4.02
CA VAL A 427 -28.34 10.52 5.06
C VAL A 427 -29.83 10.51 4.74
N ALA A 428 -30.58 9.60 5.37
CA ALA A 428 -32.02 9.47 5.17
C ALA A 428 -32.77 10.70 5.73
N PRO A 429 -34.04 10.94 5.32
CA PRO A 429 -34.89 11.92 5.98
C PRO A 429 -34.91 11.73 7.50
N GLY A 430 -34.57 12.78 8.23
CA GLY A 430 -34.45 12.80 9.68
C GLY A 430 -33.03 12.53 10.21
N GLU A 431 -32.10 12.05 9.40
CA GLU A 431 -30.70 11.81 9.80
C GLU A 431 -29.82 13.06 9.62
N THR A 432 -28.64 13.03 10.25
CA THR A 432 -27.65 14.13 10.22
C THR A 432 -26.40 13.69 9.47
N ALA A 433 -25.88 14.57 8.63
CA ALA A 433 -24.61 14.41 7.93
C ALA A 433 -23.54 15.33 8.54
N ARG A 434 -22.31 14.84 8.72
CA ARG A 434 -21.17 15.62 9.18
C ARG A 434 -20.18 15.88 8.05
N PHE A 435 -19.69 17.12 7.98
CA PHE A 435 -18.69 17.60 7.01
C PHE A 435 -17.48 18.12 7.78
N SER A 436 -16.27 17.75 7.37
CA SER A 436 -15.02 18.23 8.01
C SER A 436 -14.21 19.11 7.07
N LEU A 437 -13.83 20.30 7.55
CA LEU A 437 -13.02 21.30 6.84
C LEU A 437 -11.67 21.48 7.51
N VAL A 438 -10.62 21.72 6.71
CA VAL A 438 -9.25 22.02 7.17
C VAL A 438 -8.91 23.48 6.88
N LEU A 439 -9.02 24.36 7.86
CA LEU A 439 -8.90 25.80 7.69
C LEU A 439 -7.44 26.26 7.88
N LYS A 440 -7.03 27.27 7.11
CA LYS A 440 -5.72 27.95 7.18
C LYS A 440 -5.87 29.40 7.61
N ALA A 441 -4.84 29.97 8.23
CA ALA A 441 -4.80 31.38 8.58
C ALA A 441 -4.97 32.28 7.33
N PRO A 442 -5.71 33.40 7.42
CA PRO A 442 -5.85 34.33 6.31
C PRO A 442 -4.52 35.06 6.05
N ILE A 443 -4.13 35.14 4.77
CA ILE A 443 -2.86 35.78 4.36
C ILE A 443 -3.05 37.29 4.31
N GLY A 444 -2.18 38.03 5.01
CA GLY A 444 -2.15 39.51 4.95
C GLY A 444 -3.36 40.21 5.57
N LYS A 445 -4.23 39.50 6.30
CA LYS A 445 -5.42 40.05 6.97
C LYS A 445 -5.42 39.66 8.45
N LEU A 446 -6.01 40.49 9.31
CA LEU A 446 -6.22 40.17 10.73
C LEU A 446 -7.39 39.18 10.90
N SER A 447 -8.39 39.26 10.02
CA SER A 447 -9.57 38.41 10.05
C SER A 447 -10.17 38.25 8.64
N GLU A 448 -10.73 37.08 8.35
CA GLU A 448 -11.47 36.77 7.12
C GLU A 448 -12.66 35.86 7.45
N THR A 449 -13.86 36.18 6.95
CA THR A 449 -15.03 35.29 7.09
C THR A 449 -15.24 34.52 5.80
N LYS A 450 -15.35 33.20 5.90
CA LYS A 450 -15.70 32.31 4.78
C LYS A 450 -17.13 31.81 4.94
N THR A 451 -17.89 31.83 3.85
CA THR A 451 -19.25 31.31 3.80
C THR A 451 -19.29 30.02 3.00
N TYR A 452 -19.91 28.99 3.57
CA TYR A 452 -20.09 27.69 2.97
C TYR A 452 -21.58 27.39 2.74
N VAL A 453 -21.89 26.60 1.72
CA VAL A 453 -23.24 26.16 1.37
C VAL A 453 -23.24 24.67 1.06
N LEU A 454 -24.30 23.97 1.41
CA LEU A 454 -24.46 22.56 1.06
C LEU A 454 -24.83 22.44 -0.42
N ALA A 455 -24.23 21.49 -1.13
CA ALA A 455 -24.47 21.25 -2.55
C ALA A 455 -24.49 19.77 -2.91
N SER A 456 -25.19 19.44 -3.99
CA SER A 456 -25.21 18.12 -4.61
C SER A 456 -24.42 18.16 -5.92
N GLN A 457 -23.56 17.17 -6.12
CA GLN A 457 -22.69 17.09 -7.30
C GLN A 457 -23.56 17.04 -8.57
N GLY A 458 -23.29 17.95 -9.51
CA GLY A 458 -24.00 18.06 -10.78
C GLY A 458 -25.46 18.54 -10.73
N LYS A 459 -26.08 18.74 -9.56
CA LYS A 459 -27.52 19.05 -9.45
C LYS A 459 -27.83 20.48 -9.01
N GLY A 460 -27.18 20.97 -7.96
CA GLY A 460 -27.57 22.26 -7.37
C GLY A 460 -27.12 22.42 -5.92
N TRP A 461 -27.31 23.63 -5.39
CA TRP A 461 -27.07 23.95 -3.98
C TRP A 461 -28.39 23.95 -3.17
N PHE A 462 -28.31 23.64 -1.88
CA PHE A 462 -29.46 23.58 -0.98
C PHE A 462 -29.77 24.99 -0.45
N PRO A 463 -31.01 25.48 -0.60
CA PRO A 463 -31.41 26.77 -0.04
C PRO A 463 -31.26 26.81 1.48
N GLU A 464 -30.96 27.99 2.03
CA GLU A 464 -30.90 28.25 3.49
C GLU A 464 -29.85 27.39 4.23
N THR A 465 -28.76 27.01 3.56
CA THR A 465 -27.66 26.21 4.14
C THR A 465 -26.36 27.00 4.29
N GLU A 466 -26.42 28.32 4.23
CA GLU A 466 -25.26 29.19 4.37
C GLU A 466 -24.73 29.14 5.81
N VAL A 467 -23.45 28.81 5.95
CA VAL A 467 -22.75 28.75 7.23
C VAL A 467 -21.49 29.59 7.14
N ASN A 468 -21.34 30.52 8.08
CA ASN A 468 -20.18 31.42 8.16
C ASN A 468 -19.17 30.89 9.18
N ILE A 469 -17.89 30.94 8.82
CA ILE A 469 -16.75 30.68 9.71
C ILE A 469 -15.78 31.85 9.62
N THR A 470 -15.55 32.54 10.74
CA THR A 470 -14.56 33.63 10.84
C THR A 470 -13.19 33.08 11.22
N LEU A 471 -12.18 33.41 10.41
CA LEU A 471 -10.77 33.05 10.63
C LEU A 471 -10.04 34.27 11.18
N ASN A 472 -9.51 34.18 12.40
CA ASN A 472 -8.68 35.22 12.99
C ASN A 472 -7.21 34.80 12.90
N ALA A 473 -6.37 35.59 12.26
CA ALA A 473 -4.94 35.33 12.21
C ALA A 473 -4.27 35.73 13.53
N VAL A 474 -3.60 34.77 14.17
CA VAL A 474 -2.70 35.06 15.30
C VAL A 474 -1.35 35.49 14.72
N HIS A 475 -1.19 36.78 14.43
CA HIS A 475 0.03 37.30 13.80
C HIS A 475 1.24 37.21 14.74
N LEU A 476 2.38 36.77 14.20
CA LEU A 476 3.69 36.84 14.86
C LEU A 476 4.53 37.94 14.19
N ASP A 477 5.44 38.55 14.94
CA ASP A 477 6.36 39.56 14.38
C ASP A 477 7.17 38.99 13.20
N TYR A 478 7.59 37.72 13.29
CA TYR A 478 8.32 37.00 12.25
C TYR A 478 7.68 35.64 11.98
N SER A 479 7.13 35.44 10.78
CA SER A 479 6.66 34.15 10.30
C SER A 479 6.83 34.05 8.78
N ALA A 480 6.97 32.84 8.27
CA ALA A 480 7.22 32.53 6.87
C ALA A 480 6.21 31.54 6.31
N GLN A 481 6.09 31.49 5.00
CA GLN A 481 5.45 30.42 4.24
C GLN A 481 6.37 29.99 3.10
N LEU A 482 6.58 28.68 2.91
CA LEU A 482 7.29 28.18 1.74
C LEU A 482 6.40 28.35 0.49
N ASP A 483 6.87 29.14 -0.46
CA ASP A 483 6.15 29.40 -1.72
C ASP A 483 6.68 28.52 -2.86
N PHE A 484 7.99 28.28 -2.93
CA PHE A 484 8.61 27.49 -4.01
C PHE A 484 9.92 26.84 -3.57
N GLN A 485 10.22 25.68 -4.16
CA GLN A 485 11.54 25.05 -4.11
C GLN A 485 11.76 24.18 -5.36
N ASN A 486 13.01 24.06 -5.82
CA ASN A 486 13.41 23.20 -6.96
C ASN A 486 14.48 22.16 -6.60
N ILE A 487 14.52 21.71 -5.34
CA ILE A 487 15.45 20.68 -4.88
C ILE A 487 15.24 19.41 -5.72
N PRO A 488 16.27 18.88 -6.38
CA PRO A 488 16.13 17.68 -7.20
C PRO A 488 15.82 16.47 -6.32
N SER A 489 14.79 15.70 -6.69
CA SER A 489 14.47 14.43 -6.04
C SER A 489 15.49 13.32 -6.36
N ASN A 490 16.20 13.45 -7.49
CA ASN A 490 17.23 12.50 -7.93
C ASN A 490 18.46 13.25 -8.45
N MET A 491 19.65 12.76 -8.12
CA MET A 491 20.92 13.24 -8.65
C MET A 491 21.89 12.07 -8.87
N VAL A 492 22.96 12.31 -9.62
CA VAL A 492 24.02 11.32 -9.87
C VAL A 492 25.23 11.63 -8.97
N THR A 493 25.99 10.61 -8.58
CA THR A 493 27.23 10.81 -7.83
C THR A 493 28.17 11.80 -8.53
N ASN A 494 28.73 12.72 -7.76
CA ASN A 494 29.55 13.87 -8.14
C ASN A 494 28.86 14.97 -8.96
N SER A 495 27.55 14.89 -9.21
CA SER A 495 26.82 16.00 -9.84
C SER A 495 26.54 17.13 -8.85
N ARG A 496 26.44 18.35 -9.36
CA ARG A 496 25.96 19.53 -8.61
C ARG A 496 24.61 19.97 -9.14
N ALA A 497 23.78 20.54 -8.28
CA ALA A 497 22.52 21.15 -8.66
C ALA A 497 22.40 22.53 -8.01
N LEU A 498 21.92 23.51 -8.80
CA LEU A 498 21.53 24.82 -8.29
C LEU A 498 20.12 24.70 -7.70
N VAL A 499 19.94 25.21 -6.49
CA VAL A 499 18.69 25.16 -5.74
C VAL A 499 18.26 26.58 -5.40
N ASP A 500 17.00 26.87 -5.65
CA ASP A 500 16.26 28.06 -5.24
C ASP A 500 15.16 27.66 -4.26
N ILE A 501 15.10 28.35 -3.13
CA ILE A 501 14.01 28.25 -2.17
C ILE A 501 13.42 29.63 -1.98
N ILE A 502 12.10 29.74 -2.15
CA ILE A 502 11.36 31.00 -2.02
C ILE A 502 10.45 30.91 -0.80
N PHE A 503 10.65 31.82 0.14
CA PHE A 503 9.79 32.01 1.31
C PHE A 503 9.05 33.34 1.23
N ARG A 504 7.75 33.36 1.53
CA ARG A 504 6.96 34.56 1.73
C ARG A 504 7.01 35.00 3.19
N ASN A 505 7.22 36.29 3.44
CA ASN A 505 7.10 36.85 4.78
C ASN A 505 5.61 37.00 5.14
N THR A 506 5.14 36.22 6.11
CA THR A 506 3.76 36.27 6.61
C THR A 506 3.65 36.98 7.96
N GLY A 507 4.76 37.47 8.51
CA GLY A 507 4.82 38.18 9.78
C GLY A 507 4.60 39.68 9.64
N LEU A 508 4.55 40.39 10.77
CA LEU A 508 4.30 41.83 10.83
C LEU A 508 5.56 42.69 10.61
N LYS A 509 6.75 42.15 10.87
CA LYS A 509 8.02 42.86 10.72
C LYS A 509 8.68 42.52 9.38
N THR A 510 9.33 43.53 8.80
CA THR A 510 10.26 43.35 7.67
C THR A 510 11.43 42.45 8.09
N TRP A 511 11.74 41.44 7.28
CA TRP A 511 12.95 40.66 7.46
C TRP A 511 14.14 41.47 6.96
N LYS A 512 15.06 41.79 7.87
CA LYS A 512 16.29 42.48 7.51
C LYS A 512 17.31 41.50 6.94
N LYS A 513 18.09 41.97 5.98
CA LYS A 513 19.08 41.18 5.26
C LYS A 513 20.08 40.46 6.16
N GLU A 514 20.56 41.16 7.20
CA GLU A 514 21.58 40.67 8.13
C GLU A 514 20.99 39.90 9.33
N GLU A 515 19.66 39.82 9.43
CA GLU A 515 18.99 39.16 10.55
C GLU A 515 18.47 37.77 10.19
N VAL A 516 18.10 37.49 8.94
CA VAL A 516 17.42 36.24 8.55
C VAL A 516 18.28 35.39 7.63
N PHE A 517 18.38 34.10 7.96
CA PHE A 517 19.20 33.13 7.26
C PHE A 517 18.44 31.82 7.10
N LEU A 518 18.69 31.10 6.02
CA LEU A 518 18.29 29.71 5.87
C LEU A 518 19.44 28.82 6.32
N ASN A 519 19.19 27.89 7.24
CA ASN A 519 20.08 26.79 7.59
C ASN A 519 19.61 25.48 6.92
N ILE A 520 20.55 24.61 6.60
CA ILE A 520 20.35 23.30 5.96
C ILE A 520 21.09 22.23 6.74
N TYR A 521 20.33 21.29 7.28
CA TYR A 521 20.83 20.17 8.06
C TYR A 521 20.58 18.84 7.35
N GLY A 522 21.46 17.88 7.60
CA GLY A 522 21.16 16.48 7.31
C GLY A 522 20.20 15.87 8.35
N GLU A 523 20.00 14.56 8.24
CA GLU A 523 19.25 13.81 9.23
C GLU A 523 19.83 13.99 10.66
N ASN A 524 18.96 14.05 11.67
CA ASN A 524 19.31 14.32 13.07
C ASN A 524 20.02 15.68 13.31
N TYR A 525 19.78 16.68 12.47
CA TYR A 525 20.41 18.01 12.58
C TYR A 525 21.94 18.01 12.42
N GLY A 526 22.50 16.97 11.78
CA GLY A 526 23.91 16.89 11.44
C GLY A 526 24.30 17.71 10.21
N VAL A 527 25.58 17.66 9.83
CA VAL A 527 26.06 18.25 8.57
C VAL A 527 25.38 17.55 7.40
N SER A 528 24.83 18.34 6.48
CA SER A 528 24.21 17.85 5.24
C SER A 528 25.20 17.00 4.43
N PRO A 529 24.88 15.73 4.09
CA PRO A 529 25.71 14.92 3.21
C PRO A 529 25.77 15.43 1.76
N LEU A 530 24.90 16.37 1.40
CA LEU A 530 24.88 17.04 0.10
C LEU A 530 25.48 18.46 0.15
N LYS A 531 26.12 18.82 1.27
CA LYS A 531 26.85 20.07 1.42
C LYS A 531 27.85 20.21 0.27
N ASP A 532 27.76 21.32 -0.46
CA ASP A 532 28.76 21.66 -1.47
C ASP A 532 29.96 22.35 -0.80
N ASP A 533 31.08 22.31 -1.50
CA ASP A 533 32.36 22.81 -0.99
C ASP A 533 32.36 24.34 -0.87
N ASN A 534 31.46 25.02 -1.57
CA ASN A 534 31.30 26.48 -1.57
C ASN A 534 30.40 27.04 -0.44
N TRP A 535 29.83 26.18 0.41
CA TRP A 535 29.06 26.64 1.56
C TRP A 535 29.97 27.34 2.58
N GLN A 536 29.55 28.50 3.07
CA GLN A 536 30.34 29.31 4.01
C GLN A 536 30.58 28.60 5.36
N ASP A 537 29.68 27.70 5.75
CA ASP A 537 29.80 26.89 6.96
C ASP A 537 29.17 25.49 6.79
N ASN A 538 29.19 24.70 7.86
CA ASN A 538 28.74 23.30 7.86
C ASN A 538 27.21 23.13 7.80
N PHE A 539 26.45 24.18 8.10
CA PHE A 539 24.99 24.13 8.17
C PHE A 539 24.34 25.06 7.14
N GLY A 540 25.12 25.60 6.21
CA GLY A 540 24.68 26.47 5.14
C GLY A 540 23.94 27.68 5.69
N LYS A 541 24.64 28.72 6.16
CA LYS A 541 24.04 29.98 6.60
C LYS A 541 23.79 30.93 5.42
N PHE A 542 22.73 30.68 4.66
CA PHE A 542 22.41 31.48 3.46
C PHE A 542 21.53 32.69 3.82
N GLY A 543 22.12 33.89 3.79
CA GLY A 543 21.43 35.15 4.08
C GLY A 543 20.55 35.65 2.93
N LEU A 544 19.71 36.64 3.21
CA LEU A 544 18.85 37.26 2.21
C LEU A 544 19.65 38.14 1.23
N LYS A 545 19.13 38.33 0.01
CA LYS A 545 19.71 39.31 -0.95
C LYS A 545 19.29 40.74 -0.63
N ASN A 546 18.02 40.93 -0.28
CA ASN A 546 17.36 42.20 0.03
C ASN A 546 16.53 42.07 1.32
N GLU A 547 16.08 43.20 1.88
CA GLU A 547 15.03 43.19 2.91
C GLU A 547 13.70 42.68 2.33
N VAL A 548 12.87 42.05 3.15
CA VAL A 548 11.61 41.42 2.72
C VAL A 548 10.48 41.91 3.60
N ARG A 549 9.65 42.81 3.08
CA ARG A 549 8.50 43.38 3.80
C ARG A 549 7.40 42.33 3.99
N PRO A 550 6.43 42.56 4.89
CA PRO A 550 5.26 41.70 4.98
C PRO A 550 4.61 41.46 3.61
N ASN A 551 4.31 40.21 3.31
CA ASN A 551 3.79 39.67 2.04
C ASN A 551 4.74 39.69 0.83
N GLU A 552 5.97 40.18 0.96
CA GLU A 552 7.02 40.00 -0.06
C GLU A 552 7.69 38.63 0.07
N VAL A 553 8.47 38.25 -0.95
CA VAL A 553 9.16 36.96 -1.02
C VAL A 553 10.67 37.12 -0.98
N ALA A 554 11.33 36.19 -0.28
CA ALA A 554 12.76 36.00 -0.24
C ALA A 554 13.16 34.83 -1.14
N ASN A 555 14.04 35.04 -2.12
CA ASN A 555 14.65 33.95 -2.87
C ASN A 555 16.08 33.68 -2.36
N ILE A 556 16.34 32.46 -1.92
CA ILE A 556 17.62 31.98 -1.40
C ILE A 556 18.15 30.91 -2.36
N THR A 557 19.30 31.20 -2.97
CA THR A 557 19.93 30.35 -3.99
C THR A 557 21.25 29.77 -3.48
N PHE A 558 21.45 28.45 -3.61
CA PHE A 558 22.69 27.76 -3.23
C PHE A 558 22.88 26.51 -4.10
N THR A 559 24.04 25.85 -4.00
CA THR A 559 24.28 24.58 -4.71
C THR A 559 24.34 23.41 -3.73
N ILE A 560 23.92 22.23 -4.19
CA ILE A 560 24.11 20.95 -3.49
C ILE A 560 24.93 20.00 -4.35
N LYS A 561 25.67 19.09 -3.72
CA LYS A 561 26.57 18.14 -4.39
C LYS A 561 26.26 16.70 -3.98
N GLY A 562 25.95 15.84 -4.94
CA GLY A 562 25.77 14.41 -4.68
C GLY A 562 27.12 13.71 -4.52
N LEU A 563 27.37 13.02 -3.41
CA LEU A 563 28.66 12.32 -3.20
C LEU A 563 28.55 10.81 -3.34
N ASN A 564 27.91 10.12 -2.38
CA ASN A 564 27.77 8.66 -2.39
C ASN A 564 26.32 8.27 -2.68
N PRO A 565 26.05 7.13 -3.34
CA PRO A 565 24.68 6.66 -3.60
C PRO A 565 23.94 6.36 -2.30
N ASN A 566 22.87 7.09 -2.04
CA ASN A 566 21.94 6.84 -0.93
C ASN A 566 20.71 7.76 -1.07
N ASN A 567 19.72 7.59 -0.20
CA ASN A 567 18.68 8.58 0.03
C ASN A 567 19.11 9.51 1.16
N TYR A 568 19.23 10.82 0.89
CA TYR A 568 19.59 11.80 1.91
C TYR A 568 18.41 12.71 2.19
N LYS A 569 17.94 12.66 3.44
CA LYS A 569 16.97 13.60 3.96
C LYS A 569 17.68 14.88 4.42
N GLN A 570 17.16 16.01 3.98
CA GLN A 570 17.59 17.35 4.35
C GLN A 570 16.48 18.07 5.11
N ILE A 571 16.87 18.89 6.07
CA ILE A 571 15.98 19.75 6.84
C ILE A 571 16.40 21.19 6.57
N PHE A 572 15.47 21.99 6.06
CA PHE A 572 15.63 23.40 5.78
C PHE A 572 14.94 24.18 6.89
N GLU A 573 15.63 25.12 7.53
CA GLU A 573 15.08 25.89 8.66
C GLU A 573 15.49 27.36 8.53
N LEU A 574 14.51 28.22 8.32
CA LEU A 574 14.70 29.68 8.32
C LEU A 574 14.77 30.18 9.76
N VAL A 575 15.86 30.88 10.08
CA VAL A 575 16.18 31.39 11.42
C VAL A 575 16.44 32.88 11.37
N ARG A 576 16.26 33.53 12.53
CA ARG A 576 16.56 34.93 12.76
C ARG A 576 17.62 35.08 13.85
N LEU A 577 18.57 35.97 13.64
CA LEU A 577 19.54 36.45 14.61
C LEU A 577 19.21 37.91 14.95
N PRO A 578 18.59 38.20 16.10
CA PRO A 578 18.34 39.56 16.53
C PRO A 578 19.67 40.32 16.69
N GLN A 579 19.79 41.53 16.13
CA GLN A 579 20.95 42.38 16.40
C GLN A 579 20.97 42.80 17.87
N LYS A 580 22.16 42.89 18.47
CA LYS A 580 22.33 43.46 19.81
C LYS A 580 21.76 44.88 19.80
N THR A 581 20.83 45.17 20.71
CA THR A 581 20.42 46.55 20.98
C THR A 581 21.62 47.30 21.52
N GLU A 582 22.02 48.39 20.85
CA GLU A 582 23.03 49.32 21.38
C GLU A 582 22.55 49.84 22.74
N GLY A 583 23.24 49.44 23.80
CA GLY A 583 22.88 49.78 25.18
C GLY A 583 22.39 48.57 25.98
N ASN A 584 23.30 47.68 26.36
CA ASN A 584 23.50 47.24 27.75
C ASN A 584 24.45 46.02 27.82
N ASP A 585 25.49 46.20 28.64
CA ASP A 585 26.34 45.21 29.29
C ASP A 585 27.23 44.27 28.43
N ALA A 586 28.54 44.36 28.66
CA ALA A 586 29.58 43.56 28.01
C ALA A 586 29.51 42.05 28.35
N ASN A 587 28.61 41.66 29.25
CA ASN A 587 28.39 40.28 29.67
C ASN A 587 27.14 39.61 29.04
N GLN A 588 26.46 40.24 28.09
CA GLN A 588 25.26 39.66 27.47
C GLN A 588 25.60 38.55 26.45
N LYS A 589 25.06 37.35 26.71
CA LYS A 589 25.13 36.14 25.86
C LYS A 589 24.92 36.48 24.38
N ILE A 590 25.69 35.82 23.52
CA ILE A 590 25.51 35.84 22.05
C ILE A 590 24.01 35.58 21.75
N PRO A 591 23.35 36.40 20.91
CA PRO A 591 21.95 36.19 20.54
C PRO A 591 21.76 34.77 20.01
N LEU A 592 20.84 34.02 20.61
CA LEU A 592 20.51 32.67 20.14
C LEU A 592 19.68 32.80 18.86
N GLU A 593 19.91 31.91 17.90
CA GLU A 593 19.07 31.82 16.69
C GLU A 593 17.60 31.54 17.08
N GLU A 594 16.71 32.42 16.63
CA GLU A 594 15.27 32.29 16.78
C GLU A 594 14.68 31.62 15.54
N LYS A 595 13.83 30.62 15.72
CA LYS A 595 13.20 29.92 14.59
C LYS A 595 12.04 30.75 14.04
N ILE A 596 11.99 30.93 12.71
CA ILE A 596 10.86 31.59 12.07
C ILE A 596 9.76 30.56 11.83
N LEU A 597 8.59 30.75 12.45
CA LEU A 597 7.46 29.84 12.32
C LEU A 597 7.02 29.73 10.85
N GLY A 598 6.76 28.51 10.38
CA GLY A 598 6.42 28.24 8.97
C GLY A 598 7.61 28.26 8.00
N GLY A 599 8.81 28.60 8.49
CA GLY A 599 10.06 28.60 7.72
C GLY A 599 10.82 27.28 7.70
N LYS A 600 10.19 26.17 8.11
CA LYS A 600 10.83 24.85 8.22
C LYS A 600 10.15 23.82 7.34
N PHE A 601 10.93 23.05 6.58
CA PHE A 601 10.47 21.88 5.84
C PHE A 601 11.60 20.87 5.64
N ASP A 602 11.27 19.65 5.22
CA ASP A 602 12.22 18.60 4.89
C ASP A 602 12.06 18.10 3.45
N PHE A 603 13.15 17.61 2.87
CA PHE A 603 13.16 17.07 1.51
C PHE A 603 14.16 15.92 1.38
N THR A 604 13.83 14.89 0.60
CA THR A 604 14.71 13.73 0.38
C THR A 604 15.20 13.70 -1.06
N THR A 605 16.52 13.68 -1.24
CA THR A 605 17.17 13.53 -2.54
C THR A 605 17.86 12.17 -2.63
N LYS A 606 17.54 11.40 -3.69
CA LYS A 606 18.19 10.14 -4.01
C LYS A 606 19.43 10.39 -4.88
N ILE A 607 20.58 9.93 -4.42
CA ILE A 607 21.82 9.91 -5.21
C ILE A 607 22.00 8.50 -5.79
N SER A 608 22.15 8.40 -7.10
CA SER A 608 22.47 7.14 -7.79
C SER A 608 23.88 7.17 -8.38
N SER A 609 24.55 6.02 -8.43
CA SER A 609 25.76 5.85 -9.26
C SER A 609 25.48 4.86 -10.39
N PRO A 610 25.99 5.08 -11.60
CA PRO A 610 26.00 4.06 -12.63
C PRO A 610 26.82 2.81 -12.26
N TYR A 611 27.73 2.92 -11.29
CA TYR A 611 28.68 1.89 -10.86
C TYR A 611 28.31 1.34 -9.46
N GLN A 612 27.23 0.57 -9.38
CA GLN A 612 26.72 0.01 -8.13
C GLN A 612 26.83 -1.51 -8.10
N ALA A 613 27.19 -2.05 -6.94
CA ALA A 613 27.39 -3.47 -6.70
C ALA A 613 26.62 -3.91 -5.44
N GLN A 614 26.20 -5.16 -5.39
CA GLN A 614 25.62 -5.77 -4.19
C GLN A 614 26.34 -7.07 -3.86
N ILE A 615 26.72 -7.28 -2.61
CA ILE A 615 27.24 -8.60 -2.17
C ILE A 615 26.05 -9.55 -2.04
N VAL A 616 26.04 -10.58 -2.86
CA VAL A 616 25.04 -11.65 -2.82
C VAL A 616 25.38 -12.67 -1.75
N SER A 617 26.65 -13.07 -1.65
CA SER A 617 27.16 -14.00 -0.64
C SER A 617 28.69 -14.02 -0.62
N HIS A 618 29.29 -14.51 0.47
CA HIS A 618 30.72 -14.82 0.52
C HIS A 618 31.00 -16.05 1.39
N SER A 619 32.18 -16.66 1.22
CA SER A 619 32.69 -17.77 2.04
C SER A 619 33.92 -17.42 2.87
N ILE A 620 34.17 -16.12 3.10
CA ILE A 620 35.27 -15.63 3.94
C ILE A 620 35.10 -16.15 5.38
N PRO A 621 36.09 -16.87 5.94
CA PRO A 621 35.99 -17.45 7.27
C PRO A 621 36.13 -16.37 8.35
N VAL A 622 35.38 -16.53 9.45
CA VAL A 622 35.50 -15.66 10.63
C VAL A 622 36.75 -15.95 11.47
N ALA A 623 37.32 -17.16 11.34
CA ALA A 623 38.54 -17.58 12.02
C ALA A 623 39.35 -18.58 11.18
N VAL A 624 40.67 -18.51 11.27
CA VAL A 624 41.62 -19.42 10.60
C VAL A 624 42.80 -19.73 11.51
N LEU A 625 43.49 -20.85 11.28
CA LEU A 625 44.80 -21.10 11.89
C LEU A 625 45.89 -20.33 11.13
N ASN A 626 46.96 -19.95 11.81
CA ASN A 626 48.09 -19.19 11.24
C ASN A 626 48.89 -19.94 10.15
N ILE A 627 48.57 -21.21 9.89
CA ILE A 627 49.09 -22.01 8.75
C ILE A 627 48.05 -22.23 7.64
N TRP A 628 46.81 -21.81 7.84
CA TRP A 628 45.74 -22.05 6.90
C TRP A 628 45.80 -21.12 5.70
N ARG A 629 45.42 -21.68 4.55
CA ARG A 629 45.35 -20.98 3.27
C ARG A 629 44.01 -21.28 2.57
N PRO A 630 42.86 -20.88 3.16
CA PRO A 630 41.55 -21.24 2.63
C PRO A 630 41.30 -20.59 1.26
N THR A 631 40.61 -21.34 0.40
CA THR A 631 39.98 -20.78 -0.79
C THR A 631 38.65 -20.14 -0.40
N VAL A 632 38.45 -18.89 -0.77
CA VAL A 632 37.26 -18.11 -0.49
C VAL A 632 36.61 -17.63 -1.78
N THR A 633 35.29 -17.43 -1.70
CA THR A 633 34.47 -16.91 -2.79
C THR A 633 33.74 -15.66 -2.31
N ILE A 634 33.61 -14.66 -3.19
CA ILE A 634 32.69 -13.53 -3.02
C ILE A 634 31.84 -13.45 -4.30
N LYS A 635 30.52 -13.54 -4.12
CA LYS A 635 29.54 -13.34 -5.20
C LYS A 635 29.02 -11.91 -5.14
N ILE A 636 29.19 -11.17 -6.22
CA ILE A 636 28.84 -9.75 -6.31
C ILE A 636 27.92 -9.55 -7.52
N LYS A 637 26.77 -8.91 -7.32
CA LYS A 637 25.80 -8.57 -8.36
C LYS A 637 26.02 -7.13 -8.86
N ASN A 638 26.01 -6.93 -10.17
CA ASN A 638 25.94 -5.61 -10.77
C ASN A 638 24.53 -5.05 -10.59
N THR A 639 24.42 -3.97 -9.85
CA THR A 639 23.14 -3.26 -9.59
C THR A 639 23.16 -1.85 -10.18
N GLY A 640 24.24 -1.50 -10.87
CA GLY A 640 24.39 -0.27 -11.63
C GLY A 640 23.89 -0.42 -13.06
N SER A 641 23.87 0.70 -13.79
CA SER A 641 23.46 0.75 -15.19
C SER A 641 24.62 0.47 -16.16
N GLU A 642 25.86 0.58 -15.71
CA GLU A 642 27.04 0.37 -16.55
C GLU A 642 27.48 -1.08 -16.59
N ILE A 643 28.02 -1.50 -17.74
CA ILE A 643 28.59 -2.82 -17.92
C ILE A 643 29.94 -2.88 -17.20
N TRP A 644 30.14 -3.93 -16.41
CA TRP A 644 31.47 -4.22 -15.88
C TRP A 644 32.31 -4.96 -16.90
N ASP A 645 33.56 -4.55 -17.08
CA ASP A 645 34.48 -5.13 -18.05
C ASP A 645 35.71 -5.77 -17.35
N GLU A 646 36.67 -6.23 -18.16
CA GLU A 646 37.89 -6.89 -17.69
C GLU A 646 38.83 -5.98 -16.86
N ASN A 647 38.57 -4.67 -16.82
CA ASN A 647 39.27 -3.74 -15.93
C ASN A 647 38.69 -3.73 -14.52
N LEU A 648 37.59 -4.44 -14.25
CA LEU A 648 37.04 -4.59 -12.91
C LEU A 648 37.98 -5.44 -12.05
N VAL A 649 38.51 -4.84 -10.97
CA VAL A 649 39.44 -5.46 -10.03
C VAL A 649 38.82 -5.49 -8.64
N LEU A 650 38.80 -6.68 -8.03
CA LEU A 650 38.55 -6.81 -6.60
C LEU A 650 39.89 -6.64 -5.86
N LYS A 651 39.97 -5.63 -5.00
CA LYS A 651 41.13 -5.33 -4.17
C LYS A 651 40.86 -5.64 -2.70
N CYS A 652 41.92 -5.93 -1.94
CA CYS A 652 41.86 -6.17 -0.50
C CYS A 652 42.97 -5.44 0.24
N PHE A 653 42.59 -4.74 1.32
CA PHE A 653 43.46 -3.92 2.15
C PHE A 653 43.31 -4.28 3.63
N ASP A 654 44.32 -3.95 4.42
CA ASP A 654 44.17 -3.78 5.87
C ASP A 654 43.76 -2.31 6.18
N LEU A 655 43.44 -2.01 7.44
CA LEU A 655 43.11 -0.65 7.89
C LEU A 655 44.15 0.40 7.45
N GLY A 656 43.65 1.54 6.94
CA GLY A 656 44.47 2.63 6.41
C GLY A 656 45.03 2.38 5.01
N ASP A 657 44.29 1.61 4.18
CA ASP A 657 44.66 1.23 2.80
C ASP A 657 46.04 0.54 2.70
N LYS A 658 46.45 -0.16 3.76
CA LYS A 658 47.72 -0.90 3.81
C LYS A 658 47.60 -2.24 3.10
N LYS A 659 48.73 -2.79 2.65
CA LYS A 659 48.81 -4.15 2.09
C LYS A 659 48.18 -5.15 3.07
N SER A 660 47.25 -5.97 2.57
CA SER A 660 46.58 -6.96 3.40
C SER A 660 47.58 -7.96 3.96
N LYS A 661 47.51 -8.24 5.26
CA LYS A 661 48.31 -9.32 5.87
C LYS A 661 47.90 -10.72 5.41
N PHE A 662 46.75 -10.82 4.75
CA PHE A 662 46.28 -12.05 4.12
C PHE A 662 46.68 -12.20 2.65
N SER A 663 47.47 -11.25 2.11
CA SER A 663 47.90 -11.28 0.71
C SER A 663 48.54 -12.63 0.38
N ASP A 664 48.03 -13.27 -0.65
CA ASP A 664 48.52 -14.55 -1.13
C ASP A 664 49.30 -14.38 -2.42
N ILE A 665 50.27 -15.26 -2.68
CA ILE A 665 51.07 -15.21 -3.92
C ILE A 665 50.23 -15.49 -5.18
N SER A 666 49.03 -16.07 -5.04
CA SER A 666 48.11 -16.28 -6.16
C SER A 666 47.30 -15.03 -6.54
N TRP A 667 47.46 -13.92 -5.81
CA TRP A 667 46.82 -12.65 -6.16
C TRP A 667 47.55 -12.00 -7.33
N GLN A 668 46.87 -11.11 -8.05
CA GLN A 668 47.45 -10.39 -9.19
C GLN A 668 48.60 -9.48 -8.75
N ASP A 669 48.44 -8.80 -7.61
CA ASP A 669 49.49 -8.04 -6.97
C ASP A 669 49.28 -7.95 -5.44
N SER A 670 49.99 -7.06 -4.76
CA SER A 670 49.92 -6.90 -3.30
C SER A 670 48.55 -6.41 -2.77
N PHE A 671 47.68 -5.90 -3.64
CA PHE A 671 46.37 -5.34 -3.32
C PHE A 671 45.26 -5.95 -4.17
N ALA A 672 45.53 -6.29 -5.43
CA ALA A 672 44.55 -6.84 -6.36
C ALA A 672 44.44 -8.36 -6.20
N ILE A 673 43.29 -8.82 -5.71
CA ILE A 673 42.97 -10.25 -5.61
C ILE A 673 42.86 -10.86 -7.01
N GLY A 674 42.04 -10.24 -7.86
CA GLY A 674 41.70 -10.78 -9.17
C GLY A 674 40.90 -9.80 -10.01
N LYS A 675 41.03 -9.95 -11.33
CA LYS A 675 40.24 -9.22 -12.33
C LYS A 675 39.02 -10.03 -12.75
N LEU A 676 38.00 -9.34 -13.24
CA LEU A 676 36.86 -9.99 -13.88
C LEU A 676 37.33 -10.66 -15.20
N ALA A 677 36.98 -11.93 -15.39
CA ALA A 677 37.39 -12.69 -16.57
C ALA A 677 36.54 -12.43 -17.84
N GLY A 678 35.62 -11.46 -17.80
CA GLY A 678 34.67 -11.20 -18.87
C GLY A 678 33.88 -9.93 -18.63
N ARG A 679 32.61 -9.90 -19.04
CA ARG A 679 31.71 -8.75 -18.81
C ARG A 679 30.57 -9.12 -17.85
N ALA A 680 30.12 -8.16 -17.06
CA ALA A 680 28.93 -8.29 -16.23
C ALA A 680 27.92 -7.19 -16.56
N PHE A 681 26.82 -7.57 -17.20
CA PHE A 681 25.71 -6.67 -17.49
C PHE A 681 24.95 -6.31 -16.21
N PRO A 682 24.13 -5.24 -16.21
CA PRO A 682 23.20 -4.96 -15.13
C PRO A 682 22.41 -6.22 -14.72
N ASP A 683 22.21 -6.37 -13.41
CA ASP A 683 21.62 -7.53 -12.74
C ASP A 683 22.40 -8.86 -12.80
N GLN A 684 23.53 -8.94 -13.50
CA GLN A 684 24.34 -10.15 -13.49
C GLN A 684 25.21 -10.27 -12.24
N THR A 685 25.44 -11.52 -11.81
CA THR A 685 26.30 -11.84 -10.66
C THR A 685 27.63 -12.43 -11.12
N VAL A 686 28.73 -11.86 -10.63
CA VAL A 686 30.09 -12.35 -10.83
C VAL A 686 30.62 -13.01 -9.56
N ILE A 687 31.58 -13.92 -9.71
CA ILE A 687 32.16 -14.66 -8.60
C ILE A 687 33.68 -14.49 -8.62
N PHE A 688 34.22 -13.92 -7.56
CA PHE A 688 35.66 -13.89 -7.32
C PHE A 688 36.03 -15.07 -6.42
N THR A 689 36.95 -15.92 -6.88
CA THR A 689 37.48 -17.06 -6.10
C THR A 689 38.98 -16.87 -5.91
N PHE A 690 39.45 -16.90 -4.67
CA PHE A 690 40.86 -16.61 -4.35
C PHE A 690 41.29 -17.28 -3.04
N LYS A 691 42.60 -17.35 -2.80
CA LYS A 691 43.15 -17.86 -1.54
C LYS A 691 43.47 -16.71 -0.59
N LEU A 692 43.22 -16.90 0.70
CA LEU A 692 43.68 -16.01 1.78
C LEU A 692 44.80 -16.71 2.53
N LYS A 693 46.00 -16.12 2.61
CA LYS A 693 47.10 -16.69 3.39
C LYS A 693 47.03 -16.16 4.82
N ALA A 694 46.72 -17.01 5.80
CA ALA A 694 46.69 -16.53 7.19
C ALA A 694 48.07 -15.97 7.61
N PRO A 695 48.13 -14.82 8.31
CA PRO A 695 49.37 -14.31 8.86
C PRO A 695 49.89 -15.24 9.96
N LEU A 696 51.23 -15.29 10.14
CA LEU A 696 51.86 -16.14 11.14
C LEU A 696 51.53 -15.71 12.58
N THR A 697 51.35 -14.41 12.78
CA THR A 697 51.02 -13.83 14.09
C THR A 697 49.53 -14.02 14.38
N PRO A 698 49.16 -14.61 15.54
CA PRO A 698 47.76 -14.67 15.96
C PRO A 698 47.19 -13.27 16.26
N GLY A 699 45.91 -13.06 15.98
CA GLY A 699 45.26 -11.78 16.22
C GLY A 699 43.98 -11.59 15.42
N PHE A 700 43.38 -10.41 15.56
CA PHE A 700 42.24 -9.98 14.74
C PHE A 700 42.73 -9.05 13.64
N TYR A 701 42.25 -9.30 12.43
CA TYR A 701 42.66 -8.57 11.24
C TYR A 701 41.44 -8.14 10.44
N THR A 702 41.26 -6.84 10.29
CA THR A 702 40.20 -6.27 9.46
C THR A 702 40.67 -6.20 8.01
N ASN A 703 39.95 -6.90 7.14
CA ASN A 703 40.15 -6.92 5.69
C ASN A 703 39.09 -6.03 5.05
N ILE A 704 39.53 -5.11 4.19
CA ILE A 704 38.69 -4.14 3.47
C ILE A 704 38.73 -4.52 2.00
N PHE A 705 37.59 -4.90 1.44
CA PHE A 705 37.41 -5.23 0.04
C PHE A 705 36.84 -4.04 -0.71
N ARG A 706 37.47 -3.71 -1.85
CA ARG A 706 37.08 -2.59 -2.72
C ARG A 706 36.98 -3.07 -4.16
N LEU A 707 36.02 -2.53 -4.90
CA LEU A 707 35.81 -2.87 -6.30
C LEU A 707 36.06 -1.62 -7.16
N GLU A 708 36.93 -1.74 -8.16
CA GLU A 708 37.36 -0.63 -9.03
C GLU A 708 37.38 -1.07 -10.49
N GLN A 709 36.91 -0.23 -11.42
CA GLN A 709 37.01 -0.45 -12.86
C GLN A 709 37.73 0.73 -13.50
N GLY A 710 39.01 0.56 -13.81
CA GLY A 710 39.89 1.68 -14.14
C GLY A 710 39.94 2.69 -12.98
N ASP A 711 39.70 3.96 -13.26
CA ASP A 711 39.67 5.04 -12.25
C ASP A 711 38.32 5.16 -11.51
N LYS A 712 37.34 4.31 -11.87
CA LYS A 712 35.97 4.38 -11.36
C LYS A 712 35.81 3.45 -10.18
N LYS A 713 35.38 3.99 -9.03
CA LYS A 713 35.06 3.20 -7.82
C LYS A 713 33.62 2.72 -7.88
N LEU A 714 33.41 1.43 -7.58
CA LEU A 714 32.08 0.84 -7.49
C LEU A 714 31.57 0.88 -6.06
N TYR A 715 30.29 1.19 -5.87
CA TYR A 715 29.66 1.25 -4.55
C TYR A 715 29.01 -0.07 -4.20
N ILE A 716 29.61 -0.82 -3.28
CA ILE A 716 29.12 -2.09 -2.75
C ILE A 716 28.10 -1.84 -1.65
N ASN A 717 26.84 -2.24 -1.86
CA ASN A 717 25.73 -1.98 -0.93
C ASN A 717 25.62 -0.49 -0.53
N GLY A 718 25.91 0.44 -1.47
CA GLY A 718 25.92 1.89 -1.24
C GLY A 718 27.19 2.44 -0.58
N GLN A 719 28.16 1.60 -0.22
CA GLN A 719 29.44 2.03 0.38
C GLN A 719 30.62 1.79 -0.56
N LYS A 720 31.71 2.54 -0.40
CA LYS A 720 32.92 2.36 -1.22
C LYS A 720 33.64 1.05 -0.94
N ASP A 721 33.50 0.55 0.29
CA ASP A 721 34.24 -0.57 0.82
C ASP A 721 33.33 -1.56 1.55
N PHE A 722 33.66 -2.84 1.48
CA PHE A 722 33.09 -3.90 2.30
C PHE A 722 34.17 -4.43 3.25
N SER A 723 33.95 -4.40 4.56
CA SER A 723 34.97 -4.82 5.53
C SER A 723 34.52 -5.99 6.42
N LEU A 724 35.45 -6.88 6.73
CA LEU A 724 35.25 -8.04 7.60
C LEU A 724 36.49 -8.28 8.46
N SER A 725 36.30 -8.70 9.71
CA SER A 725 37.41 -9.07 10.59
C SER A 725 37.58 -10.59 10.68
N ILE A 726 38.81 -11.07 10.48
CA ILE A 726 39.17 -12.49 10.55
C ILE A 726 40.07 -12.70 11.78
N ARG A 727 39.71 -13.66 12.64
CA ARG A 727 40.57 -14.10 13.76
C ARG A 727 41.60 -15.11 13.28
N VAL A 728 42.84 -14.97 13.71
CA VAL A 728 43.93 -15.90 13.40
C VAL A 728 44.42 -16.52 14.69
N ASP A 729 44.36 -17.84 14.78
CA ASP A 729 44.75 -18.63 15.95
C ASP A 729 46.07 -19.38 15.68
N SER A 730 46.90 -19.59 16.72
CA SER A 730 48.16 -20.36 16.59
C SER A 730 47.89 -21.87 16.67
N VAL A 731 48.54 -22.64 15.80
CA VAL A 731 48.50 -24.11 15.80
C VAL A 731 49.00 -24.72 17.13
N ASP A 732 49.95 -24.08 17.81
CA ASP A 732 50.53 -24.59 19.07
C ASP A 732 49.56 -24.52 20.25
N LYS A 733 48.54 -23.66 20.17
CA LYS A 733 47.49 -23.58 21.21
C LYS A 733 46.40 -24.64 21.03
N VAL A 734 46.10 -25.08 19.80
CA VAL A 734 45.06 -26.07 19.52
C VAL A 734 45.48 -27.47 20.03
N ASN A 735 46.75 -27.83 19.83
CA ASN A 735 47.29 -29.13 20.28
C ASN A 735 47.42 -29.27 21.82
N LYS A 736 47.42 -28.16 22.58
CA LYS A 736 47.34 -28.21 24.05
C LYS A 736 45.92 -28.46 24.57
N VAL A 737 44.89 -28.07 23.83
CA VAL A 737 43.49 -28.25 24.24
C VAL A 737 43.04 -29.72 24.12
N ASP A 738 43.54 -30.45 23.13
CA ASP A 738 43.19 -31.87 22.94
C ASP A 738 43.84 -32.82 23.97
N LYS A 739 44.97 -32.43 24.60
CA LYS A 739 45.55 -33.18 25.73
C LYS A 739 44.84 -32.91 27.07
N VAL A 740 44.16 -31.76 27.22
CA VAL A 740 43.44 -31.41 28.46
C VAL A 740 42.01 -32.01 28.48
N ASN A 741 41.43 -32.28 27.30
CA ASN A 741 40.06 -32.82 27.17
C ASN A 741 39.93 -34.33 27.47
N LYS A 742 41.02 -35.04 27.79
CA LYS A 742 40.97 -36.44 28.26
C LYS A 742 40.95 -36.60 29.78
N VAL A 743 41.10 -35.53 30.57
CA VAL A 743 41.21 -35.63 32.04
C VAL A 743 40.05 -34.98 32.81
N ASN A 744 39.30 -34.02 32.24
CA ASN A 744 38.24 -33.34 32.99
C ASN A 744 36.84 -33.62 32.44
N LYS A 745 36.37 -34.85 32.63
CA LYS A 745 34.95 -35.07 32.97
C LYS A 745 34.81 -34.64 34.44
N VAL A 746 33.76 -33.88 34.73
CA VAL A 746 33.39 -33.33 36.04
C VAL A 746 34.07 -32.00 36.38
N ASN A 747 33.43 -30.89 35.99
CA ASN A 747 32.92 -29.88 36.93
C ASN A 747 32.29 -28.70 36.19
N LYS A 748 30.96 -28.58 36.33
CA LYS A 748 30.22 -27.35 36.06
C LYS A 748 30.60 -26.32 37.12
N VAL A 749 31.26 -25.23 36.74
CA VAL A 749 31.28 -24.01 37.53
C VAL A 749 30.81 -22.86 36.62
N LYS A 750 29.76 -22.19 37.08
CA LYS A 750 29.28 -20.90 36.55
C LYS A 750 30.28 -19.83 36.96
N GLU A 751 31.00 -19.25 36.01
CA GLU A 751 31.70 -17.98 36.23
C GLU A 751 30.89 -16.82 35.64
N LYS A 752 30.62 -15.83 36.48
CA LYS A 752 30.11 -14.50 36.09
C LYS A 752 31.21 -13.77 35.31
N THR A 753 31.03 -13.61 34.01
CA THR A 753 31.89 -12.74 33.21
C THR A 753 31.31 -11.32 33.19
N ASN A 754 32.03 -10.36 33.80
CA ASN A 754 31.77 -8.92 33.65
C ASN A 754 32.23 -8.47 32.25
N TYR A 755 31.49 -8.87 31.22
CA TYR A 755 31.76 -8.45 29.86
C TYR A 755 31.35 -6.98 29.68
N VAL A 756 32.31 -6.13 29.27
CA VAL A 756 32.08 -4.72 28.96
C VAL A 756 31.84 -4.57 27.47
N PHE A 757 30.62 -4.21 27.09
CA PHE A 757 30.22 -3.87 25.73
C PHE A 757 30.84 -2.53 25.33
N LYS A 758 31.60 -2.51 24.26
CA LYS A 758 32.31 -1.33 23.74
C LYS A 758 31.79 -0.91 22.38
N SER A 759 31.27 -1.85 21.60
CA SER A 759 30.93 -1.65 20.19
C SER A 759 29.46 -1.32 19.97
N PHE A 760 29.18 -0.61 18.87
CA PHE A 760 27.81 -0.52 18.37
C PHE A 760 27.43 -1.87 17.75
N LEU A 761 26.31 -2.47 18.19
CA LEU A 761 25.81 -3.73 17.63
C LEU A 761 24.42 -3.52 17.05
N SER A 762 24.18 -4.00 15.84
CA SER A 762 22.90 -3.91 15.15
C SER A 762 22.57 -5.22 14.46
N LEU A 763 21.43 -5.26 13.77
CA LEU A 763 21.09 -6.37 12.88
C LEU A 763 22.31 -6.70 11.99
N GLU A 764 22.57 -8.00 11.82
CA GLU A 764 23.70 -8.57 11.09
C GLU A 764 25.07 -8.49 11.77
N SER A 765 25.22 -7.77 12.89
CA SER A 765 26.44 -7.83 13.70
C SER A 765 26.75 -9.27 14.12
N GLN A 766 28.03 -9.65 14.11
CA GLN A 766 28.45 -11.00 14.49
C GLN A 766 29.67 -10.97 15.41
N GLY A 767 29.86 -12.03 16.18
CA GLY A 767 31.08 -12.26 16.96
C GLY A 767 30.84 -12.47 18.45
N GLU A 768 31.94 -12.49 19.20
CA GLU A 768 31.94 -12.77 20.63
C GLU A 768 31.18 -11.71 21.43
N GLU A 769 31.26 -10.44 21.04
CA GLU A 769 30.51 -9.35 21.68
C GLU A 769 28.99 -9.54 21.53
N VAL A 770 28.53 -10.05 20.37
CA VAL A 770 27.12 -10.40 20.14
C VAL A 770 26.72 -11.66 20.93
N ARG A 771 27.61 -12.65 21.03
CA ARG A 771 27.38 -13.86 21.83
C ARG A 771 27.25 -13.53 23.32
N ASN A 772 28.12 -12.64 23.83
CA ASN A 772 28.05 -12.11 25.19
C ASN A 772 26.81 -11.23 25.41
N LEU A 773 26.36 -10.50 24.38
CA LEU A 773 25.10 -9.75 24.43
C LEU A 773 23.91 -10.71 24.58
N GLN A 774 23.83 -11.75 23.74
CA GLN A 774 22.78 -12.76 23.81
C GLN A 774 22.79 -13.46 25.18
N GLU A 775 23.97 -13.77 25.71
CA GLU A 775 24.12 -14.35 27.03
C GLU A 775 23.66 -13.42 28.16
N LYS A 776 24.09 -12.14 28.13
CA LYS A 776 23.67 -11.12 29.10
C LYS A 776 22.15 -10.90 29.03
N LEU A 777 21.58 -10.76 27.83
CA LEU A 777 20.13 -10.59 27.64
C LEU A 777 19.35 -11.82 28.09
N LYS A 778 19.88 -13.03 27.90
CA LYS A 778 19.28 -14.28 28.38
C LYS A 778 19.28 -14.34 29.91
N ASN A 779 20.39 -13.96 30.53
CA ASN A 779 20.51 -13.89 32.00
C ASN A 779 19.61 -12.82 32.61
N LEU A 780 19.35 -11.73 31.89
CA LEU A 780 18.42 -10.67 32.27
C LEU A 780 16.95 -10.99 31.94
N GLY A 781 16.67 -12.12 31.29
CA GLY A 781 15.31 -12.57 30.97
C GLY A 781 14.69 -11.97 29.70
N PHE A 782 15.48 -11.27 28.87
CA PHE A 782 15.00 -10.63 27.64
C PHE A 782 15.21 -11.48 26.37
N PHE A 783 16.06 -12.52 26.44
CA PHE A 783 16.35 -13.44 25.33
C PHE A 783 15.79 -14.85 25.62
N PRO A 784 15.20 -15.57 24.65
CA PRO A 784 14.61 -16.91 24.87
C PRO A 784 15.61 -17.92 25.42
N LYS A 785 15.21 -18.71 26.43
CA LYS A 785 16.12 -19.62 27.15
C LYS A 785 16.57 -20.82 26.32
N ASP A 786 15.72 -21.27 25.41
CA ASP A 786 15.83 -22.42 24.52
C ASP A 786 16.59 -22.12 23.21
N VAL A 787 16.81 -20.85 22.88
CA VAL A 787 17.53 -20.44 21.67
C VAL A 787 19.04 -20.35 21.95
N ALA A 788 19.90 -20.99 21.14
CA ALA A 788 21.35 -20.94 21.34
C ALA A 788 21.96 -19.53 21.16
N ASN A 789 23.05 -19.21 21.86
CA ASN A 789 23.79 -17.95 21.68
C ASN A 789 24.69 -18.08 20.44
N THR A 790 24.11 -17.81 19.27
CA THR A 790 24.76 -18.00 17.97
C THR A 790 25.91 -17.03 17.70
N GLY A 791 26.02 -15.94 18.47
CA GLY A 791 26.94 -14.84 18.16
C GLY A 791 26.54 -14.06 16.91
N TYR A 792 25.32 -14.27 16.38
CA TYR A 792 24.75 -13.55 15.26
C TYR A 792 23.58 -12.66 15.73
N PHE A 793 23.63 -11.37 15.39
CA PHE A 793 22.62 -10.39 15.75
C PHE A 793 21.49 -10.44 14.71
N GLY A 794 20.68 -11.50 14.79
CA GLY A 794 19.50 -11.69 13.95
C GLY A 794 18.22 -11.08 14.53
N PRO A 795 17.06 -11.35 13.91
CA PRO A 795 15.75 -10.85 14.35
C PRO A 795 15.43 -11.13 15.82
N ILE A 796 15.82 -12.31 16.35
CA ILE A 796 15.61 -12.70 17.75
C ILE A 796 16.44 -11.82 18.69
N THR A 797 17.72 -11.59 18.37
CA THR A 797 18.62 -10.71 19.14
C THR A 797 18.10 -9.28 19.12
N ARG A 798 17.66 -8.78 17.96
CA ARG A 798 17.05 -7.45 17.81
C ARG A 798 15.81 -7.29 18.70
N GLN A 799 14.86 -8.23 18.65
CA GLN A 799 13.67 -8.16 19.50
C GLN A 799 14.02 -8.23 21.00
N SER A 800 15.05 -8.98 21.37
CA SER A 800 15.51 -9.09 22.76
C SER A 800 16.15 -7.78 23.25
N VAL A 801 16.89 -7.07 22.38
CA VAL A 801 17.43 -5.72 22.67
C VAL A 801 16.31 -4.69 22.80
N ILE A 802 15.29 -4.72 21.93
CA ILE A 802 14.10 -3.85 22.03
C ILE A 802 13.41 -4.01 23.38
N LYS A 803 13.20 -5.27 23.83
CA LYS A 803 12.58 -5.55 25.14
C LYS A 803 13.42 -5.01 26.30
N PHE A 804 14.73 -5.21 26.25
CA PHE A 804 15.65 -4.66 27.25
C PHE A 804 15.64 -3.12 27.29
N GLN A 805 15.65 -2.46 26.13
CA GLN A 805 15.62 -0.99 26.03
C GLN A 805 14.33 -0.40 26.64
N LYS A 806 13.16 -0.97 26.31
CA LYS A 806 11.88 -0.57 26.93
C LYS A 806 11.94 -0.68 28.46
N ALA A 807 12.48 -1.78 28.97
CA ALA A 807 12.59 -2.02 30.42
C ALA A 807 13.58 -1.07 31.13
N LYS A 808 14.46 -0.38 30.39
CA LYS A 808 15.44 0.57 30.91
C LYS A 808 15.11 2.04 30.60
N GLY A 809 13.94 2.32 30.02
CA GLY A 809 13.56 3.68 29.63
C GLY A 809 14.45 4.26 28.51
N ILE A 810 15.02 3.39 27.69
CA ILE A 810 15.84 3.75 26.52
C ILE A 810 14.98 3.58 25.28
N ASP A 811 15.16 4.45 24.28
CA ASP A 811 14.45 4.34 23.01
C ASP A 811 14.63 2.92 22.41
N PRO A 812 13.52 2.22 22.09
CA PRO A 812 13.54 0.80 21.77
C PRO A 812 13.88 0.54 20.31
N LEU A 813 15.03 1.05 19.88
CA LEU A 813 15.49 1.09 18.48
C LEU A 813 16.05 -0.27 18.01
N GLY A 814 16.36 -1.18 18.92
CA GLY A 814 16.77 -2.55 18.63
C GLY A 814 18.22 -2.72 18.18
N TYR A 815 19.04 -1.68 18.38
CA TYR A 815 20.51 -1.73 18.26
C TYR A 815 21.16 -1.36 19.61
N VAL A 816 22.39 -1.79 19.85
CA VAL A 816 23.15 -1.52 21.07
C VAL A 816 24.03 -0.29 20.87
N GLY A 817 23.42 0.89 21.08
CA GLY A 817 24.09 2.19 21.04
C GLY A 817 24.69 2.63 22.39
N PRO A 818 25.30 3.81 22.50
CA PRO A 818 25.96 4.29 23.72
C PRO A 818 25.09 4.21 24.99
N GLN A 819 23.82 4.61 24.90
CA GLN A 819 22.88 4.53 26.03
C GLN A 819 22.58 3.07 26.43
N THR A 820 22.40 2.19 25.44
CA THR A 820 22.16 0.76 25.69
C THR A 820 23.40 0.07 26.27
N ARG A 821 24.60 0.43 25.81
CA ARG A 821 25.86 -0.05 26.39
C ARG A 821 26.04 0.44 27.83
N ALA A 822 25.76 1.71 28.09
CA ALA A 822 25.82 2.26 29.45
C ALA A 822 24.87 1.52 30.41
N ALA A 823 23.74 1.00 29.92
CA ALA A 823 22.83 0.18 30.72
C ALA A 823 23.25 -1.30 30.82
N LEU A 824 23.90 -1.88 29.80
CA LEU A 824 24.39 -3.26 29.80
C LEU A 824 25.69 -3.46 30.60
N ASN A 825 26.51 -2.41 30.69
CA ASN A 825 27.79 -2.37 31.40
C ASN A 825 27.65 -2.02 32.89
N LYS A 826 26.44 -1.77 33.35
CA LYS A 826 26.08 -1.75 34.78
C LYS A 826 25.85 -3.19 35.25
#